data_AF-A0A4Q5LQG1-F1
#
_entry.id   AF-A0A4Q5LQG1-F1
#
_cell.length_a   1.000
_cell.length_b   1.000
_cell.length_c   1.000
_cell.angle_alpha   90.00
_cell.angle_beta   90.00
_cell.angle_gamma   90.00
#
_symmetry.space_group_name_H-M   'P 1'
#
loop_
_entity.id
_entity.type
_entity.pdbx_description
1 polymer ?
#
loop_
_entity_poly.entity_id
_entity_poly.type
_entity_poly.pdbx_seq_one_letter_code
_entity_poly.pdbx_strand_id
1 'polypeptide(L)'
;MLKTYARYFIGILFPFAFMFKVNAGAKPAAAIGTVSIQFGNNGKISYNLNTGTYNVYQKGVLIFPDIYATAKVNADTIRSKDYRLRKYTRLGIRDGFGKGFKHIIWLTAKGLPQMKQVFYTYADKNYFLTAISFSGTLLKSNYMAPVNGGFNNIKGDDVRSLFVPFDNDNFISYNSKPFTGVTGVSSEVGTVFSNQSRAGIVAGSVEHAVWKTGVDLEAHSRLNQIKVWGGYTAEAVTRDKIEHGNINGDIITSPKIFVGFFSDWRTGMEEYAKANRIAEPPYIFNWDKPTPVGWNSWGVMQEKLTLDKIIKTADFFADSIPAFRTGNTAYIDLDSFWDKLVHNGDYSELKQFADHCKAKGLQPGVYWAPFTDWGHAGGPDRKAEGSNYTFGEMWTKIGDGYNDIDGARALDPTHPGTQQRIAFVLGKLKACGFKMIKIDFLGHASVEANKFYDPTVTTGMQAYRKGMEYVVDKLGGQMLVYAAISPSMATGRYVHMRRIACDAFKTIDHTQYTLNSLSYGWWQTNLYNYIDADHVVFADETIGANRARLLSALVTGTWISGDDFSVTGQWMARVKKYYQDAELIKLVQNGKAFRPVEGNVGTSDIFTQKIGDAFYMAVINYTKEAKGFSVSPQRLGLDLSKVISVKELLQQNTIGIKNNLQFKLNGADAVLYKFVLKK
;
A
#
# COMPACT_ATOMS: atom_id res chain seq x y z
N MET A 1 -26.61 3.20 52.00
CA MET A 1 -27.23 4.32 52.75
C MET A 1 -26.40 5.56 52.48
N LEU A 2 -26.76 6.46 51.57
CA LEU A 2 -27.93 7.34 51.43
C LEU A 2 -27.51 8.79 51.74
N LYS A 3 -27.67 9.64 50.72
CA LYS A 3 -27.89 11.10 50.69
C LYS A 3 -27.04 11.68 49.53
N THR A 4 -27.58 12.27 48.47
CA THR A 4 -28.84 13.03 48.35
C THR A 4 -29.28 13.10 46.88
N TYR A 5 -30.57 12.87 46.60
CA TYR A 5 -31.28 13.10 45.34
C TYR A 5 -32.61 13.82 45.65
N ALA A 6 -32.93 14.89 44.91
CA ALA A 6 -34.26 15.46 44.57
C ALA A 6 -34.08 16.97 44.30
N ARG A 7 -34.08 17.43 43.03
CA ARG A 7 -35.23 17.96 42.24
C ARG A 7 -35.89 19.18 42.91
N TYR A 8 -35.95 20.35 42.28
CA TYR A 8 -36.91 20.84 41.25
C TYR A 8 -36.45 22.29 40.89
N PHE A 9 -36.73 22.98 39.78
CA PHE A 9 -37.31 22.77 38.44
C PHE A 9 -37.26 24.16 37.73
N ILE A 10 -37.49 24.18 36.40
CA ILE A 10 -37.89 25.34 35.56
C ILE A 10 -36.78 26.29 35.07
N GLY A 11 -36.58 26.28 33.75
CA GLY A 11 -35.74 27.24 33.03
C GLY A 11 -35.85 27.10 31.50
N ILE A 12 -37.06 27.31 30.97
CA ILE A 12 -37.40 27.83 29.62
C ILE A 12 -36.48 27.42 28.46
N LEU A 13 -36.96 26.47 27.64
CA LEU A 13 -36.49 26.20 26.29
C LEU A 13 -37.00 27.30 25.33
N PHE A 14 -36.10 28.18 24.90
CA PHE A 14 -36.31 29.01 23.70
C PHE A 14 -35.86 28.21 22.47
N PRO A 15 -36.73 27.89 21.49
CA PRO A 15 -36.26 27.44 20.19
C PRO A 15 -35.88 28.69 19.37
N PHE A 16 -34.58 28.90 19.14
CA PHE A 16 -34.13 29.79 18.08
C PHE A 16 -34.49 29.14 16.73
N ALA A 17 -35.67 29.49 16.22
CA ALA A 17 -36.06 29.24 14.85
C ALA A 17 -35.22 30.15 13.94
N PHE A 18 -34.09 29.65 13.43
CA PHE A 18 -33.47 30.24 12.24
C PHE A 18 -34.37 29.93 11.05
N MET A 19 -35.32 30.83 10.77
CA MET A 19 -35.95 30.92 9.45
C MET A 19 -34.88 31.33 8.43
N PHE A 20 -34.24 30.35 7.81
CA PHE A 20 -33.66 30.58 6.50
C PHE A 20 -34.83 30.84 5.56
N LYS A 21 -35.00 32.10 5.13
CA LYS A 21 -35.77 32.42 3.93
C LYS A 21 -35.17 31.61 2.78
N VAL A 22 -35.84 30.52 2.45
CA VAL A 22 -35.66 29.83 1.17
C VAL A 22 -36.13 30.82 0.12
N ASN A 23 -35.21 31.60 -0.43
CA ASN A 23 -35.43 32.17 -1.74
C ASN A 23 -35.70 30.97 -2.65
N ALA A 24 -36.90 30.92 -3.23
CA ALA A 24 -37.26 30.00 -4.28
C ALA A 24 -36.25 30.19 -5.42
N GLY A 25 -35.16 29.42 -5.36
CA GLY A 25 -34.16 29.37 -6.40
C GLY A 25 -34.87 28.96 -7.68
N ALA A 26 -34.76 29.82 -8.70
CA ALA A 26 -35.26 29.57 -10.04
C ALA A 26 -35.04 28.11 -10.43
N LYS A 27 -36.08 27.46 -10.99
CA LYS A 27 -35.95 26.15 -11.66
C LYS A 27 -34.69 26.23 -12.54
N PRO A 28 -33.65 25.42 -12.31
CA PRO A 28 -32.45 25.53 -13.11
C PRO A 28 -32.82 25.07 -14.52
N ALA A 29 -32.69 25.97 -15.49
CA ALA A 29 -32.86 25.66 -16.91
C ALA A 29 -31.92 24.50 -17.29
N ALA A 30 -32.30 23.70 -18.29
CA ALA A 30 -31.38 22.78 -18.92
C ALA A 30 -30.22 23.61 -19.51
N ALA A 31 -29.01 23.47 -18.98
CA ALA A 31 -27.86 24.10 -19.58
C ALA A 31 -27.53 23.33 -20.87
N ILE A 32 -27.78 23.97 -22.02
CA ILE A 32 -27.37 23.47 -23.33
C ILE A 32 -25.90 23.88 -23.50
N GLY A 33 -25.01 22.92 -23.75
CA GLY A 33 -23.60 23.21 -24.07
C GLY A 33 -22.55 22.43 -23.27
N THR A 34 -21.34 22.97 -23.24
CA THR A 34 -20.15 22.35 -22.65
C THR A 34 -19.71 23.09 -21.39
N VAL A 35 -19.45 22.37 -20.31
CA VAL A 35 -18.89 22.91 -19.06
C VAL A 35 -17.38 22.75 -19.07
N SER A 36 -16.66 23.85 -18.86
CA SER A 36 -15.21 23.83 -18.67
C SER A 36 -14.85 23.83 -17.19
N ILE A 37 -14.06 22.85 -16.76
CA ILE A 37 -13.63 22.64 -15.38
C ILE A 37 -12.09 22.62 -15.37
N GLN A 38 -11.46 23.60 -14.73
CA GLN A 38 -10.00 23.68 -14.64
C GLN A 38 -9.48 22.89 -13.43
N PHE A 39 -8.30 22.28 -13.56
CA PHE A 39 -7.57 21.63 -12.47
C PHE A 39 -6.06 21.79 -12.65
N GLY A 40 -5.32 21.81 -11.55
CA GLY A 40 -3.87 22.01 -11.57
C GLY A 40 -3.47 23.31 -12.28
N ASN A 41 -2.24 23.30 -12.79
CA ASN A 41 -1.70 24.49 -13.47
C ASN A 41 -2.23 24.65 -14.90
N ASN A 42 -2.54 23.54 -15.58
CA ASN A 42 -2.86 23.54 -17.02
C ASN A 42 -3.82 22.41 -17.44
N GLY A 43 -4.56 21.85 -16.48
CA GLY A 43 -5.51 20.76 -16.71
C GLY A 43 -6.92 21.29 -16.95
N LYS A 44 -7.64 20.70 -17.90
CA LYS A 44 -9.03 21.08 -18.22
C LYS A 44 -9.88 19.84 -18.49
N ILE A 45 -10.99 19.71 -17.80
CA ILE A 45 -12.10 18.81 -18.16
C ILE A 45 -13.12 19.62 -18.95
N SER A 46 -13.58 19.09 -20.08
CA SER A 46 -14.59 19.66 -20.95
C SER A 46 -15.78 18.70 -20.99
N TYR A 47 -16.78 18.95 -20.16
CA TYR A 47 -17.95 18.08 -20.00
C TYR A 47 -19.08 18.50 -20.94
N ASN A 48 -19.57 17.59 -21.77
CA ASN A 48 -20.66 17.84 -22.70
C ASN A 48 -22.02 17.47 -22.07
N LEU A 49 -22.86 18.48 -21.81
CA LEU A 49 -24.16 18.27 -21.17
C LEU A 49 -25.20 17.60 -22.10
N ASN A 50 -24.95 17.60 -23.42
CA ASN A 50 -25.81 16.95 -24.40
C ASN A 50 -25.53 15.44 -24.49
N THR A 51 -24.26 15.04 -24.45
CA THR A 51 -23.85 13.64 -24.62
C THR A 51 -23.61 12.90 -23.31
N GLY A 52 -23.30 13.61 -22.22
CA GLY A 52 -22.88 12.99 -20.95
C GLY A 52 -21.47 12.43 -20.97
N THR A 53 -20.67 12.82 -21.97
CA THR A 53 -19.25 12.49 -22.06
C THR A 53 -18.40 13.69 -21.68
N TYR A 54 -17.13 13.47 -21.32
CA TYR A 54 -16.17 14.53 -21.09
C TYR A 54 -14.81 14.22 -21.69
N ASN A 55 -14.12 15.29 -22.09
CA ASN A 55 -12.75 15.25 -22.57
C ASN A 55 -11.83 15.83 -21.50
N VAL A 56 -10.62 15.30 -21.35
CA VAL A 56 -9.59 15.83 -20.47
C VAL A 56 -8.38 16.27 -21.27
N TYR A 57 -7.94 17.50 -21.02
CA TYR A 57 -6.78 18.12 -21.65
C TYR A 57 -5.71 18.43 -20.60
N GLN A 58 -4.45 18.26 -21.00
CA GLN A 58 -3.29 18.69 -20.23
C GLN A 58 -2.41 19.59 -21.11
N LYS A 59 -2.16 20.83 -20.68
CA LYS A 59 -1.42 21.84 -21.48
C LYS A 59 -1.98 21.99 -22.90
N GLY A 60 -3.31 21.99 -23.03
CA GLY A 60 -4.01 22.10 -24.32
C GLY A 60 -4.05 20.82 -25.16
N VAL A 61 -3.30 19.78 -24.81
CA VAL A 61 -3.30 18.48 -25.52
C VAL A 61 -4.45 17.63 -24.99
N LEU A 62 -5.28 17.07 -25.90
CA LEU A 62 -6.32 16.11 -25.54
C LEU A 62 -5.67 14.80 -25.08
N ILE A 63 -5.89 14.41 -23.82
CA ILE A 63 -5.35 13.17 -23.25
C ILE A 63 -6.42 12.09 -23.23
N PHE A 64 -7.60 12.40 -22.66
CA PHE A 64 -8.70 11.44 -22.51
C PHE A 64 -9.93 11.93 -23.26
N PRO A 65 -10.21 11.47 -24.49
CA PRO A 65 -11.45 11.75 -25.19
C PRO A 65 -12.62 10.83 -24.77
N ASP A 66 -13.82 11.39 -24.82
CA ASP A 66 -15.10 10.68 -24.73
C ASP A 66 -15.28 9.80 -23.49
N ILE A 67 -14.76 10.25 -22.34
CA ILE A 67 -14.93 9.53 -21.08
C ILE A 67 -16.38 9.66 -20.60
N TYR A 68 -16.93 8.56 -20.10
CA TYR A 68 -18.25 8.46 -19.50
C TYR A 68 -18.20 7.53 -18.29
N ALA A 69 -19.24 7.60 -17.46
CA ALA A 69 -19.42 6.70 -16.34
C ALA A 69 -20.47 5.60 -16.62
N THR A 70 -20.28 4.44 -16.01
CA THR A 70 -21.17 3.26 -16.07
C THR A 70 -21.31 2.63 -14.68
N ALA A 71 -22.48 2.10 -14.33
CA ALA A 71 -22.67 1.28 -13.12
C ALA A 71 -23.72 0.19 -13.35
N LYS A 72 -23.61 -0.92 -12.62
CA LYS A 72 -24.75 -1.83 -12.41
C LYS A 72 -25.56 -1.27 -11.25
N VAL A 73 -26.83 -0.96 -11.45
CA VAL A 73 -27.75 -0.50 -10.40
C VAL A 73 -28.97 -1.40 -10.43
N ASN A 74 -29.17 -2.16 -9.36
CA ASN A 74 -30.14 -3.26 -9.32
C ASN A 74 -29.85 -4.26 -10.45
N ALA A 75 -30.78 -4.45 -11.41
CA ALA A 75 -30.60 -5.33 -12.57
C ALA A 75 -30.06 -4.59 -13.81
N ASP A 76 -30.03 -3.26 -13.80
CA ASP A 76 -29.76 -2.45 -14.97
C ASP A 76 -28.30 -2.02 -15.05
N THR A 77 -27.75 -1.98 -16.27
CA THR A 77 -26.48 -1.29 -16.54
C THR A 77 -26.78 0.12 -17.01
N ILE A 78 -26.48 1.11 -16.18
CA ILE A 78 -26.78 2.52 -16.42
C ILE A 78 -25.49 3.28 -16.77
N ARG A 79 -25.56 4.12 -17.81
CA ARG A 79 -24.47 4.98 -18.26
C ARG A 79 -24.86 6.44 -18.16
N SER A 80 -23.88 7.30 -17.88
CA SER A 80 -24.06 8.77 -17.93
C SER A 80 -24.60 9.29 -19.28
N LYS A 81 -24.40 8.53 -20.36
CA LYS A 81 -24.93 8.78 -21.71
C LYS A 81 -26.43 8.53 -21.85
N ASP A 82 -27.02 7.69 -20.99
CA ASP A 82 -28.44 7.28 -21.09
C ASP A 82 -29.40 8.37 -20.57
N TYR A 83 -28.86 9.37 -19.88
CA TYR A 83 -29.63 10.46 -19.31
C TYR A 83 -29.96 11.56 -20.32
N ARG A 84 -31.20 12.09 -20.30
CA ARG A 84 -31.64 13.15 -21.23
C ARG A 84 -31.39 14.56 -20.69
N LEU A 85 -31.43 14.75 -19.38
CA LEU A 85 -31.24 16.04 -18.73
C LEU A 85 -30.00 16.01 -17.85
N ARG A 86 -29.11 16.98 -18.05
CA ARG A 86 -27.89 17.17 -17.27
C ARG A 86 -27.81 18.61 -16.78
N LYS A 87 -27.52 18.81 -15.50
CA LYS A 87 -27.39 20.14 -14.87
C LYS A 87 -26.07 20.26 -14.13
N TYR A 88 -25.40 21.39 -14.26
CA TYR A 88 -24.12 21.65 -13.62
C TYR A 88 -24.27 22.53 -12.38
N THR A 89 -23.53 22.19 -11.33
CA THR A 89 -23.37 23.01 -10.12
C THR A 89 -21.91 23.03 -9.70
N ARG A 90 -21.43 24.16 -9.19
CA ARG A 90 -20.08 24.33 -8.65
C ARG A 90 -20.16 24.77 -7.20
N LEU A 91 -19.39 24.12 -6.34
CA LEU A 91 -19.30 24.44 -4.92
C LEU A 91 -17.82 24.59 -4.54
N GLY A 92 -17.48 25.66 -3.82
CA GLY A 92 -16.16 25.75 -3.17
C GLY A 92 -16.02 24.72 -2.08
N ILE A 93 -14.85 24.10 -1.96
CA ILE A 93 -14.55 23.11 -0.92
C ILE A 93 -13.21 23.42 -0.25
N ARG A 94 -13.08 22.95 0.98
CA ARG A 94 -11.83 22.89 1.71
C ARG A 94 -11.78 21.55 2.44
N ASP A 95 -10.87 20.69 2.05
CA ASP A 95 -10.68 19.37 2.65
C ASP A 95 -9.18 19.05 2.78
N GLY A 96 -8.83 17.78 3.04
CA GLY A 96 -7.44 17.35 3.20
C GLY A 96 -6.57 17.58 1.94
N PHE A 97 -7.17 17.74 0.77
CA PHE A 97 -6.45 18.06 -0.46
C PHE A 97 -6.16 19.56 -0.62
N GLY A 98 -6.78 20.41 0.22
CA GLY A 98 -6.60 21.84 0.23
C GLY A 98 -7.86 22.61 -0.17
N LYS A 99 -7.69 23.82 -0.71
CA LYS A 99 -8.81 24.62 -1.23
C LYS A 99 -9.06 24.25 -2.68
N GLY A 100 -10.31 23.93 -3.00
CA GLY A 100 -10.67 23.46 -4.34
C GLY A 100 -12.13 23.70 -4.68
N PHE A 101 -12.59 22.99 -5.71
CA PHE A 101 -13.98 23.02 -6.14
C PHE A 101 -14.53 21.61 -6.34
N LYS A 102 -15.76 21.40 -5.88
CA LYS A 102 -16.61 20.27 -6.22
C LYS A 102 -17.52 20.67 -7.38
N HIS A 103 -17.38 19.98 -8.50
CA HIS A 103 -18.16 20.18 -9.72
C HIS A 103 -19.15 19.03 -9.85
N ILE A 104 -20.44 19.31 -9.77
CA ILE A 104 -21.50 18.30 -9.74
C ILE A 104 -22.30 18.38 -11.04
N ILE A 105 -22.35 17.27 -11.77
CA ILE A 105 -23.29 17.07 -12.87
C ILE A 105 -24.42 16.19 -12.35
N TRP A 106 -25.63 16.74 -12.35
CA TRP A 106 -26.86 16.04 -12.00
C TRP A 106 -27.47 15.48 -13.27
N LEU A 107 -27.66 14.16 -13.31
CA LEU A 107 -28.20 13.46 -14.46
C LEU A 107 -29.57 12.85 -14.10
N THR A 108 -30.59 13.17 -14.90
CA THR A 108 -31.97 12.71 -14.67
C THR A 108 -32.65 12.29 -15.97
N ALA A 109 -33.38 11.19 -15.92
CA ALA A 109 -34.21 10.69 -17.01
C ALA A 109 -35.39 9.89 -16.43
N LYS A 110 -36.50 9.86 -17.16
CA LYS A 110 -37.67 9.06 -16.76
C LYS A 110 -37.29 7.58 -16.71
N GLY A 111 -37.64 6.90 -15.62
CA GLY A 111 -37.38 5.48 -15.44
C GLY A 111 -35.96 5.12 -14.95
N LEU A 112 -35.08 6.10 -14.76
CA LEU A 112 -33.74 5.88 -14.20
C LEU A 112 -33.61 6.56 -12.83
N PRO A 113 -32.88 5.96 -11.87
CA PRO A 113 -32.48 6.64 -10.64
C PRO A 113 -31.66 7.89 -10.97
N GLN A 114 -31.71 8.91 -10.12
CA GLN A 114 -30.89 10.11 -10.32
C GLN A 114 -29.41 9.74 -10.14
N MET A 115 -28.57 10.11 -11.11
CA MET A 115 -27.13 9.97 -11.00
C MET A 115 -26.48 11.33 -10.73
N LYS A 116 -25.46 11.35 -9.88
CA LYS A 116 -24.51 12.46 -9.76
C LYS A 116 -23.17 12.00 -10.29
N GLN A 117 -22.56 12.79 -11.16
CA GLN A 117 -21.15 12.65 -11.53
C GLN A 117 -20.40 13.85 -10.98
N VAL A 118 -19.37 13.60 -10.19
CA VAL A 118 -18.71 14.64 -9.39
C VAL A 118 -17.23 14.69 -9.70
N PHE A 119 -16.71 15.88 -9.98
CA PHE A 119 -15.28 16.13 -10.14
C PHE A 119 -14.76 17.03 -9.01
N TYR A 120 -13.63 16.67 -8.42
CA TYR A 120 -12.92 17.45 -7.40
C TYR A 120 -11.63 18.00 -8.02
N THR A 121 -11.44 19.31 -7.96
CA THR A 121 -10.30 19.99 -8.58
C THR A 121 -9.62 20.95 -7.61
N TYR A 122 -8.30 21.04 -7.73
CA TYR A 122 -7.43 21.87 -6.90
C TYR A 122 -6.40 22.55 -7.80
N ALA A 123 -6.09 23.82 -7.52
CA ALA A 123 -5.22 24.62 -8.39
C ALA A 123 -3.76 24.12 -8.39
N ASP A 124 -3.31 23.50 -7.29
CA ASP A 124 -1.94 23.02 -7.10
C ASP A 124 -1.77 21.52 -7.40
N LYS A 125 -2.84 20.82 -7.83
CA LYS A 125 -2.81 19.39 -8.13
C LYS A 125 -2.99 19.15 -9.63
N ASN A 126 -1.99 18.60 -10.30
CA ASN A 126 -2.05 18.26 -11.73
C ASN A 126 -2.84 16.97 -12.03
N TYR A 127 -3.79 16.64 -11.16
CA TYR A 127 -4.75 15.54 -11.27
C TYR A 127 -6.11 16.05 -10.81
N PHE A 128 -7.16 15.31 -11.14
CA PHE A 128 -8.48 15.51 -10.57
C PHE A 128 -8.98 14.20 -9.96
N LEU A 129 -9.99 14.30 -9.11
CA LEU A 129 -10.68 13.14 -8.58
C LEU A 129 -12.11 13.11 -9.13
N THR A 130 -12.65 11.92 -9.41
CA THR A 130 -14.02 11.76 -9.89
C THR A 130 -14.75 10.61 -9.22
N ALA A 131 -16.04 10.76 -8.96
CA ALA A 131 -16.89 9.73 -8.38
C ALA A 131 -18.31 9.83 -8.94
N ILE A 132 -19.05 8.73 -8.85
CA ILE A 132 -20.49 8.70 -9.18
C ILE A 132 -21.30 8.23 -7.99
N SER A 133 -22.52 8.73 -7.88
CA SER A 133 -23.51 8.20 -6.95
C SER A 133 -24.89 8.15 -7.57
N PHE A 134 -25.71 7.24 -7.07
CA PHE A 134 -27.11 7.11 -7.44
C PHE A 134 -27.99 7.38 -6.23
N SER A 135 -29.13 8.04 -6.44
CA SER A 135 -30.14 8.25 -5.41
C SER A 135 -31.48 7.67 -5.86
N GLY A 136 -32.11 6.91 -4.97
CA GLY A 136 -33.36 6.18 -5.20
C GLY A 136 -33.81 5.48 -3.92
N THR A 137 -34.59 4.41 -4.06
CA THR A 137 -35.07 3.60 -2.93
C THR A 137 -34.44 2.21 -3.01
N LEU A 138 -33.81 1.75 -1.92
CA LEU A 138 -33.25 0.39 -1.81
C LEU A 138 -32.37 -0.02 -3.00
N LEU A 139 -31.50 0.89 -3.45
CA LEU A 139 -30.59 0.62 -4.56
C LEU A 139 -29.50 -0.36 -4.12
N LYS A 140 -29.07 -1.21 -5.06
CA LYS A 140 -27.90 -2.08 -4.88
C LYS A 140 -26.93 -2.01 -6.05
N SER A 141 -25.64 -2.22 -5.78
CA SER A 141 -24.61 -2.31 -6.82
C SER A 141 -23.39 -3.07 -6.31
N ASN A 142 -22.79 -3.88 -7.19
CA ASN A 142 -21.47 -4.45 -7.02
C ASN A 142 -20.48 -4.01 -8.13
N TYR A 143 -20.86 -3.03 -8.94
CA TYR A 143 -20.03 -2.55 -10.04
C TYR A 143 -20.30 -1.08 -10.33
N MET A 144 -19.28 -0.24 -10.16
CA MET A 144 -19.34 1.19 -10.51
C MET A 144 -18.04 1.65 -11.15
N ALA A 145 -18.13 2.15 -12.39
CA ALA A 145 -17.02 2.66 -13.18
C ALA A 145 -17.17 4.17 -13.45
N PRO A 146 -16.59 5.04 -12.61
CA PRO A 146 -16.60 6.50 -12.83
C PRO A 146 -15.84 6.94 -14.09
N VAL A 147 -14.88 6.14 -14.55
CA VAL A 147 -14.02 6.40 -15.70
C VAL A 147 -14.10 5.22 -16.67
N ASN A 148 -14.65 5.48 -17.86
CA ASN A 148 -14.70 4.53 -18.96
C ASN A 148 -14.61 5.31 -20.29
N GLY A 149 -13.76 4.90 -21.22
CA GLY A 149 -13.65 5.55 -22.53
C GLY A 149 -12.23 5.51 -23.09
N GLY A 150 -11.85 6.54 -23.87
CA GLY A 150 -10.61 6.55 -24.60
C GLY A 150 -9.47 7.34 -23.97
N PHE A 151 -8.23 7.02 -24.35
CA PHE A 151 -7.07 7.90 -24.18
C PHE A 151 -6.15 7.88 -25.40
N ASN A 152 -5.58 9.05 -25.72
CA ASN A 152 -4.69 9.21 -26.87
C ASN A 152 -3.33 8.57 -26.62
N ASN A 153 -2.64 8.20 -27.70
CA ASN A 153 -1.32 7.58 -27.64
C ASN A 153 -0.30 8.42 -26.87
N ILE A 154 0.47 7.75 -26.02
CA ILE A 154 1.64 8.33 -25.36
C ILE A 154 2.80 8.30 -26.35
N LYS A 155 3.45 9.45 -26.54
CA LYS A 155 4.56 9.58 -27.51
C LYS A 155 5.79 8.80 -27.03
N GLY A 156 6.40 8.03 -27.93
CA GLY A 156 7.67 7.33 -27.72
C GLY A 156 7.63 5.94 -28.35
N ASP A 157 8.82 5.38 -28.61
CA ASP A 157 8.96 4.08 -29.28
C ASP A 157 8.87 2.89 -28.31
N ASP A 158 8.99 3.14 -27.00
CA ASP A 158 8.87 2.14 -25.94
C ASP A 158 7.84 2.63 -24.91
N VAL A 159 6.57 2.31 -25.20
CA VAL A 159 5.44 2.56 -24.30
C VAL A 159 5.14 1.28 -23.54
N ARG A 160 5.02 1.39 -22.22
CA ARG A 160 4.77 0.28 -21.30
C ARG A 160 3.45 0.45 -20.60
N SER A 161 2.77 -0.64 -20.27
CA SER A 161 1.81 -0.69 -19.17
C SER A 161 2.40 -1.44 -17.99
N LEU A 162 1.96 -1.07 -16.78
CA LEU A 162 2.36 -1.74 -15.55
C LEU A 162 1.18 -2.49 -14.95
N PHE A 163 1.36 -3.79 -14.73
CA PHE A 163 0.51 -4.59 -13.84
C PHE A 163 0.88 -4.32 -12.38
N VAL A 164 -0.12 -3.94 -11.58
CA VAL A 164 -0.01 -3.75 -10.12
C VAL A 164 -0.86 -4.81 -9.41
N PRO A 165 -0.28 -5.63 -8.52
CA PRO A 165 -1.03 -6.64 -7.78
C PRO A 165 -1.85 -6.02 -6.64
N PHE A 166 -2.85 -6.76 -6.15
CA PHE A 166 -3.66 -6.35 -4.99
C PHE A 166 -2.85 -6.47 -3.68
N ASP A 167 -2.15 -7.58 -3.53
CA ASP A 167 -1.39 -8.00 -2.35
C ASP A 167 0.04 -8.41 -2.78
N ASN A 168 0.93 -8.67 -1.82
CA ASN A 168 2.24 -9.30 -2.00
C ASN A 168 2.23 -10.81 -1.71
N ASP A 169 1.06 -11.46 -1.80
CA ASP A 169 0.84 -12.88 -1.54
C ASP A 169 1.22 -13.79 -2.72
N ASN A 170 1.35 -15.10 -2.49
CA ASN A 170 1.62 -16.11 -3.52
C ASN A 170 2.80 -15.77 -4.47
N PHE A 171 3.82 -15.06 -3.96
CA PHE A 171 4.99 -14.61 -4.73
C PHE A 171 4.63 -13.81 -5.99
N ILE A 172 3.46 -13.16 -6.02
CA ILE A 172 3.04 -12.33 -7.15
C ILE A 172 4.02 -11.17 -7.37
N SER A 173 4.26 -10.83 -8.64
CA SER A 173 5.20 -9.78 -9.05
C SER A 173 4.49 -8.69 -9.84
N TYR A 174 5.01 -7.47 -9.74
CA TYR A 174 4.68 -6.41 -10.67
C TYR A 174 5.23 -6.75 -12.06
N ASN A 175 4.58 -6.27 -13.11
CA ASN A 175 5.02 -6.57 -14.47
C ASN A 175 4.84 -5.39 -15.41
N SER A 176 5.96 -4.81 -15.86
CA SER A 176 5.98 -3.81 -16.93
C SER A 176 6.06 -4.50 -18.28
N LYS A 177 5.06 -4.32 -19.14
CA LYS A 177 4.95 -4.97 -20.46
C LYS A 177 4.88 -3.94 -21.58
N PRO A 178 5.34 -4.26 -22.81
CA PRO A 178 5.05 -3.41 -23.96
C PRO A 178 3.54 -3.17 -24.05
N PHE A 179 3.14 -1.93 -24.31
CA PHE A 179 1.74 -1.55 -24.39
C PHE A 179 1.16 -1.88 -25.77
N THR A 180 0.93 -3.16 -26.00
CA THR A 180 0.39 -3.71 -27.25
C THR A 180 -0.77 -4.67 -26.95
N GLY A 181 -1.96 -4.41 -27.49
CA GLY A 181 -3.17 -5.19 -27.23
C GLY A 181 -3.64 -5.13 -25.76
N VAL A 182 -4.11 -6.28 -25.27
CA VAL A 182 -4.59 -6.46 -23.89
C VAL A 182 -3.41 -6.73 -22.97
N THR A 183 -3.24 -5.92 -21.92
CA THR A 183 -2.06 -6.02 -21.04
C THR A 183 -2.35 -6.58 -19.64
N GLY A 184 -3.63 -6.76 -19.31
CA GLY A 184 -4.13 -7.26 -18.03
C GLY A 184 -4.73 -6.15 -17.16
N VAL A 185 -5.50 -6.54 -16.15
CA VAL A 185 -6.14 -5.64 -15.18
C VAL A 185 -5.24 -5.46 -13.97
N SER A 186 -4.93 -4.22 -13.61
CA SER A 186 -4.22 -3.89 -12.37
C SER A 186 -5.20 -3.66 -11.22
N SER A 187 -4.76 -3.93 -10.00
CA SER A 187 -5.51 -3.63 -8.78
C SER A 187 -5.20 -2.23 -8.27
N GLU A 188 -6.24 -1.50 -7.90
CA GLU A 188 -6.26 -0.15 -7.31
C GLU A 188 -5.67 0.98 -8.18
N VAL A 189 -4.59 0.75 -8.92
CA VAL A 189 -3.94 1.74 -9.79
C VAL A 189 -3.37 1.11 -11.04
N GLY A 190 -3.43 1.83 -12.16
CA GLY A 190 -2.76 1.47 -13.41
C GLY A 190 -2.05 2.67 -14.04
N THR A 191 -1.01 2.35 -14.81
CA THR A 191 -0.23 3.35 -15.55
C THR A 191 0.17 2.82 -16.92
N VAL A 192 0.18 3.74 -17.88
CA VAL A 192 0.84 3.58 -19.19
C VAL A 192 1.82 4.73 -19.32
N PHE A 193 3.07 4.44 -19.71
CA PHE A 193 4.12 5.44 -19.78
C PHE A 193 5.12 5.18 -20.91
N SER A 194 5.73 6.24 -21.43
CA SER A 194 6.88 6.16 -22.34
C SER A 194 8.16 6.02 -21.53
N ASN A 195 9.02 5.05 -21.84
CA ASN A 195 10.31 4.94 -21.17
C ASN A 195 11.26 6.09 -21.55
N GLN A 196 11.22 6.53 -22.81
CA GLN A 196 12.08 7.61 -23.32
C GLN A 196 11.80 8.92 -22.59
N SER A 197 10.54 9.39 -22.63
CA SER A 197 10.16 10.69 -22.08
C SER A 197 9.80 10.65 -20.59
N ARG A 198 9.51 9.47 -20.05
CA ARG A 198 8.86 9.23 -18.75
C ARG A 198 7.43 9.77 -18.64
N ALA A 199 6.87 10.40 -19.68
CA ALA A 199 5.49 10.87 -19.63
C ALA A 199 4.52 9.69 -19.54
N GLY A 200 3.46 9.83 -18.75
CA GLY A 200 2.52 8.73 -18.49
C GLY A 200 1.19 9.16 -17.90
N ILE A 201 0.18 8.32 -18.09
CA ILE A 201 -1.11 8.42 -17.39
C ILE A 201 -1.03 7.63 -16.08
N VAL A 202 -1.70 8.12 -15.04
CA VAL A 202 -1.93 7.37 -13.80
C VAL A 202 -3.39 7.50 -13.43
N ALA A 203 -4.06 6.37 -13.20
CA ALA A 203 -5.45 6.34 -12.77
C ALA A 203 -5.69 5.22 -11.76
N GLY A 204 -6.50 5.48 -10.73
CA GLY A 204 -6.75 4.53 -9.66
C GLY A 204 -7.67 5.05 -8.56
N SER A 205 -8.17 4.20 -7.69
CA SER A 205 -8.99 4.54 -6.53
C SER A 205 -8.17 5.24 -5.44
N VAL A 206 -8.79 6.12 -4.66
CA VAL A 206 -8.19 6.67 -3.42
C VAL A 206 -8.96 6.28 -2.16
N GLU A 207 -9.93 5.38 -2.29
CA GLU A 207 -10.83 4.92 -1.22
C GLU A 207 -10.95 3.39 -1.30
N HIS A 208 -10.67 2.69 -0.19
CA HIS A 208 -10.49 1.23 -0.12
C HIS A 208 -11.34 0.57 0.95
N ALA A 209 -12.15 1.33 1.69
CA ALA A 209 -13.01 0.83 2.77
C ALA A 209 -14.19 -0.06 2.31
N VAL A 210 -14.50 -0.09 1.02
CA VAL A 210 -15.70 -0.74 0.46
C VAL A 210 -15.40 -1.48 -0.84
N TRP A 211 -14.57 -0.89 -1.69
CA TRP A 211 -14.33 -1.36 -3.04
C TRP A 211 -12.93 -1.93 -3.17
N LYS A 212 -12.82 -3.06 -3.87
CA LYS A 212 -11.61 -3.41 -4.62
C LYS A 212 -11.73 -2.80 -6.00
N THR A 213 -10.69 -2.13 -6.48
CA THR A 213 -10.76 -1.38 -7.75
C THR A 213 -9.93 -2.04 -8.83
N GLY A 214 -10.51 -2.18 -10.02
CA GLY A 214 -9.83 -2.65 -11.22
C GLY A 214 -9.45 -1.47 -12.10
N VAL A 215 -8.25 -1.52 -12.69
CA VAL A 215 -7.78 -0.58 -13.70
C VAL A 215 -7.36 -1.36 -14.93
N ASP A 216 -8.10 -1.16 -16.01
CA ASP A 216 -7.93 -1.83 -17.28
C ASP A 216 -7.52 -0.81 -18.34
N LEU A 217 -6.34 -1.03 -18.91
CA LEU A 217 -5.69 -0.18 -19.90
C LEU A 217 -5.31 -1.04 -21.10
N GLU A 218 -5.93 -0.76 -22.25
CA GLU A 218 -5.78 -1.56 -23.46
C GLU A 218 -5.30 -0.69 -24.62
N ALA A 219 -4.33 -1.21 -25.38
CA ALA A 219 -3.87 -0.57 -26.59
C ALA A 219 -4.76 -0.96 -27.78
N HIS A 220 -5.21 0.04 -28.53
CA HIS A 220 -6.12 -0.15 -29.67
C HIS A 220 -5.59 0.62 -30.89
N SER A 221 -5.93 0.17 -32.10
CA SER A 221 -5.37 0.73 -33.34
C SER A 221 -5.68 2.22 -33.59
N ARG A 222 -6.81 2.71 -33.06
CA ARG A 222 -7.25 4.10 -33.21
C ARG A 222 -7.15 4.89 -31.92
N LEU A 223 -7.70 4.34 -30.83
CA LEU A 223 -7.84 5.03 -29.56
C LEU A 223 -7.81 4.01 -28.42
N ASN A 224 -6.77 4.09 -27.58
CA ASN A 224 -6.61 3.21 -26.43
C ASN A 224 -7.79 3.33 -25.48
N GLN A 225 -8.06 2.27 -24.72
CA GLN A 225 -9.20 2.23 -23.80
C GLN A 225 -8.74 2.27 -22.35
N ILE A 226 -9.49 3.01 -21.53
CA ILE A 226 -9.35 3.07 -20.08
C ILE A 226 -10.68 2.73 -19.42
N LYS A 227 -10.64 1.85 -18.42
CA LYS A 227 -11.76 1.53 -17.54
C LYS A 227 -11.26 1.41 -16.11
N VAL A 228 -11.83 2.21 -15.21
CA VAL A 228 -11.54 2.17 -13.77
C VAL A 228 -12.85 1.97 -13.01
N TRP A 229 -12.95 0.88 -12.25
CA TRP A 229 -14.20 0.50 -11.58
C TRP A 229 -13.97 -0.09 -10.19
N GLY A 230 -14.89 0.21 -9.26
CA GLY A 230 -15.04 -0.53 -8.02
C GLY A 230 -15.87 -1.80 -8.27
N GLY A 231 -15.50 -2.88 -7.57
CA GLY A 231 -16.11 -4.20 -7.69
C GLY A 231 -15.22 -5.20 -8.43
N TYR A 232 -13.90 -4.99 -8.41
CA TYR A 232 -12.96 -5.89 -9.05
C TYR A 232 -12.71 -7.13 -8.20
N THR A 233 -12.98 -8.30 -8.78
CA THR A 233 -12.67 -9.60 -8.22
C THR A 233 -12.00 -10.46 -9.28
N ALA A 234 -10.86 -11.04 -8.95
CA ALA A 234 -10.17 -12.01 -9.79
C ALA A 234 -9.37 -12.95 -8.89
N GLU A 235 -9.68 -14.25 -8.87
CA GLU A 235 -9.02 -15.21 -7.98
C GLU A 235 -7.48 -15.17 -8.09
N ALA A 236 -6.96 -15.02 -9.31
CA ALA A 236 -5.52 -14.93 -9.57
C ALA A 236 -4.85 -13.63 -9.06
N VAL A 237 -5.62 -12.61 -8.63
CA VAL A 237 -5.09 -11.31 -8.20
C VAL A 237 -5.60 -10.87 -6.84
N THR A 238 -6.92 -10.90 -6.61
CA THR A 238 -7.58 -10.45 -5.37
C THR A 238 -7.98 -11.60 -4.44
N ARG A 239 -7.77 -12.86 -4.88
CA ARG A 239 -8.14 -14.11 -4.17
C ARG A 239 -9.64 -14.30 -3.93
N ASP A 240 -10.47 -13.52 -4.60
CA ASP A 240 -11.93 -13.66 -4.54
C ASP A 240 -12.39 -14.72 -5.55
N LYS A 241 -13.13 -15.72 -5.04
CA LYS A 241 -13.74 -16.80 -5.83
C LYS A 241 -15.18 -16.49 -6.25
N ILE A 242 -15.75 -15.40 -5.73
CA ILE A 242 -17.09 -14.92 -6.03
C ILE A 242 -17.04 -13.44 -6.41
N GLU A 243 -18.12 -12.92 -7.00
CA GLU A 243 -18.24 -11.49 -7.32
C GLU A 243 -18.18 -10.64 -6.05
N HIS A 244 -17.80 -9.37 -6.23
CA HIS A 244 -17.89 -8.35 -5.18
C HIS A 244 -19.31 -8.28 -4.61
N GLY A 245 -19.42 -8.19 -3.29
CA GLY A 245 -20.71 -8.07 -2.62
C GLY A 245 -21.43 -6.77 -2.96
N ASN A 246 -22.76 -6.77 -2.91
CA ASN A 246 -23.53 -5.57 -3.23
C ASN A 246 -23.48 -4.55 -2.08
N ILE A 247 -23.14 -3.31 -2.38
CA ILE A 247 -23.49 -2.18 -1.50
C ILE A 247 -24.97 -1.85 -1.65
N ASN A 248 -25.62 -1.42 -0.56
CA ASN A 248 -27.06 -1.19 -0.53
C ASN A 248 -27.41 0.14 0.15
N GLY A 249 -28.51 0.76 -0.28
CA GLY A 249 -29.10 1.91 0.38
C GLY A 249 -29.84 2.84 -0.57
N ASP A 250 -30.44 3.90 -0.03
CA ASP A 250 -31.10 4.94 -0.84
C ASP A 250 -30.10 5.79 -1.62
N ILE A 251 -28.84 5.79 -1.17
CA ILE A 251 -27.70 6.37 -1.89
C ILE A 251 -26.56 5.36 -1.93
N ILE A 252 -26.13 5.02 -3.13
CA ILE A 252 -24.96 4.16 -3.39
C ILE A 252 -23.90 4.95 -4.14
N THR A 253 -22.63 4.78 -3.78
CA THR A 253 -21.51 5.61 -4.27
C THR A 253 -20.31 4.75 -4.67
N SER A 254 -19.69 5.11 -5.79
CA SER A 254 -18.47 4.48 -6.30
C SER A 254 -17.25 4.83 -5.44
N PRO A 255 -16.10 4.16 -5.60
CA PRO A 255 -14.85 4.73 -5.09
C PRO A 255 -14.56 6.05 -5.81
N LYS A 256 -13.87 6.96 -5.15
CA LYS A 256 -13.29 8.15 -5.77
C LYS A 256 -12.05 7.75 -6.58
N ILE A 257 -12.01 8.13 -7.86
CA ILE A 257 -10.96 7.80 -8.81
C ILE A 257 -10.06 9.00 -9.06
N PHE A 258 -8.77 8.84 -8.82
CA PHE A 258 -7.68 9.71 -9.24
C PHE A 258 -7.41 9.54 -10.74
N VAL A 259 -7.25 10.66 -11.46
CA VAL A 259 -6.87 10.66 -12.89
C VAL A 259 -5.87 11.79 -13.16
N GLY A 260 -4.72 11.47 -13.75
CA GLY A 260 -3.72 12.45 -14.13
C GLY A 260 -2.83 12.03 -15.30
N PHE A 261 -2.20 13.03 -15.94
CA PHE A 261 -1.15 12.85 -16.93
C PHE A 261 0.09 13.61 -16.47
N PHE A 262 1.21 12.91 -16.33
CA PHE A 262 2.43 13.42 -15.74
C PHE A 262 3.54 13.42 -16.77
N SER A 263 4.44 14.41 -16.71
CA SER A 263 5.68 14.40 -17.48
C SER A 263 6.66 13.32 -17.01
N ASP A 264 6.47 12.83 -15.79
CA ASP A 264 7.18 11.67 -15.24
C ASP A 264 6.18 10.81 -14.46
N TRP A 265 5.86 9.63 -14.99
CA TRP A 265 4.88 8.69 -14.41
C TRP A 265 5.24 8.31 -12.97
N ARG A 266 6.53 8.28 -12.64
CA ARG A 266 7.00 7.96 -11.29
C ARG A 266 6.54 9.02 -10.29
N THR A 267 6.53 10.30 -10.69
CA THR A 267 5.92 11.38 -9.89
C THR A 267 4.40 11.26 -9.84
N GLY A 268 3.76 10.77 -10.90
CA GLY A 268 2.33 10.44 -10.86
C GLY A 268 2.00 9.38 -9.81
N MET A 269 2.79 8.32 -9.71
CA MET A 269 2.62 7.28 -8.67
C MET A 269 2.88 7.81 -7.26
N GLU A 270 3.87 8.70 -7.09
CA GLU A 270 4.12 9.39 -5.81
C GLU A 270 2.93 10.27 -5.39
N GLU A 271 2.35 11.03 -6.32
CA GLU A 271 1.15 11.85 -6.06
C GLU A 271 -0.09 11.01 -5.78
N TYR A 272 -0.25 9.88 -6.47
CA TYR A 272 -1.31 8.90 -6.20
C TYR A 272 -1.21 8.36 -4.76
N ALA A 273 -0.02 7.97 -4.31
CA ALA A 273 0.22 7.49 -2.95
C ALA A 273 -0.14 8.54 -1.89
N LYS A 274 0.26 9.81 -2.11
CA LYS A 274 -0.10 10.93 -1.23
C LYS A 274 -1.61 11.17 -1.23
N ALA A 275 -2.26 11.11 -2.39
CA ALA A 275 -3.71 11.28 -2.52
C ALA A 275 -4.49 10.22 -1.73
N ASN A 276 -4.02 8.97 -1.73
CA ASN A 276 -4.56 7.90 -0.91
C ASN A 276 -4.48 8.22 0.59
N ARG A 277 -3.30 8.62 1.07
CA ARG A 277 -3.09 8.98 2.48
C ARG A 277 -3.89 10.21 2.92
N ILE A 278 -4.26 11.09 1.98
CA ILE A 278 -5.15 12.24 2.24
C ILE A 278 -6.63 11.81 2.27
N ALA A 279 -7.05 10.97 1.32
CA ALA A 279 -8.44 10.51 1.20
C ALA A 279 -8.84 9.58 2.35
N GLU A 280 -7.94 8.69 2.75
CA GLU A 280 -8.09 7.78 3.89
C GLU A 280 -6.96 8.01 4.90
N PRO A 281 -7.05 9.05 5.75
CA PRO A 281 -6.01 9.38 6.72
C PRO A 281 -5.80 8.24 7.71
N PRO A 282 -4.55 8.00 8.19
CA PRO A 282 -4.23 6.92 9.12
C PRO A 282 -5.22 6.82 10.30
N TYR A 283 -5.74 5.62 10.52
CA TYR A 283 -6.50 5.24 11.71
C TYR A 283 -5.55 4.88 12.85
N ILE A 284 -4.43 4.25 12.52
CA ILE A 284 -3.33 4.05 13.45
C ILE A 284 -2.71 5.40 13.85
N PHE A 285 -2.22 5.47 15.08
CA PHE A 285 -1.49 6.63 15.58
C PHE A 285 -0.24 6.91 14.72
N ASN A 286 0.22 8.17 14.71
CA ASN A 286 1.42 8.51 13.95
C ASN A 286 2.67 7.97 14.65
N TRP A 287 3.53 7.28 13.89
CA TRP A 287 4.84 6.87 14.39
C TRP A 287 5.85 8.00 14.31
N ASP A 288 6.32 8.44 15.47
CA ASP A 288 7.28 9.53 15.65
C ASP A 288 8.68 9.06 16.09
N LYS A 289 8.88 7.74 16.23
CA LYS A 289 10.17 7.14 16.60
C LYS A 289 11.04 6.88 15.35
N PRO A 290 12.36 6.66 15.52
CA PRO A 290 13.29 6.42 14.42
C PRO A 290 12.88 5.28 13.48
N THR A 291 13.46 5.29 12.28
CA THR A 291 13.30 4.24 11.26
C THR A 291 13.62 2.86 11.84
N PRO A 292 12.72 1.86 11.74
CA PRO A 292 12.97 0.53 12.27
C PRO A 292 14.19 -0.15 11.65
N VAL A 293 15.06 -0.65 12.52
CA VAL A 293 16.13 -1.60 12.20
C VAL A 293 16.07 -2.75 13.20
N GLY A 294 16.53 -3.94 12.82
CA GLY A 294 16.41 -5.08 13.73
C GLY A 294 16.70 -6.43 13.10
N TRP A 295 16.06 -7.45 13.64
CA TRP A 295 16.15 -8.84 13.25
C TRP A 295 14.79 -9.53 13.36
N ASN A 296 14.52 -10.50 12.50
CA ASN A 296 13.32 -11.33 12.54
C ASN A 296 13.70 -12.81 12.41
N SER A 297 13.10 -13.68 13.24
CA SER A 297 13.45 -15.10 13.33
C SER A 297 13.08 -15.95 12.12
N TRP A 298 12.19 -15.49 11.24
CA TRP A 298 11.75 -16.25 10.06
C TRP A 298 12.87 -16.47 9.03
N GLY A 299 13.87 -15.59 8.99
CA GLY A 299 14.87 -15.63 7.92
C GLY A 299 15.68 -16.92 7.89
N VAL A 300 16.10 -17.44 9.05
CA VAL A 300 16.86 -18.69 9.17
C VAL A 300 16.38 -19.58 10.32
N MET A 301 15.98 -19.01 11.45
CA MET A 301 15.68 -19.80 12.66
C MET A 301 14.38 -20.60 12.52
N GLN A 302 13.31 -19.96 12.03
CA GLN A 302 12.02 -20.59 11.70
C GLN A 302 11.53 -21.52 12.82
N GLU A 303 11.17 -22.76 12.48
CA GLU A 303 10.68 -23.76 13.43
C GLU A 303 11.71 -24.17 14.51
N LYS A 304 12.99 -23.84 14.32
CA LYS A 304 14.06 -24.19 15.26
C LYS A 304 14.19 -23.17 16.40
N LEU A 305 13.21 -22.26 16.53
CA LEU A 305 13.12 -21.25 17.59
C LEU A 305 13.01 -21.91 18.97
N THR A 306 13.90 -21.50 19.87
CA THR A 306 13.88 -21.84 21.30
C THR A 306 14.30 -20.63 22.11
N LEU A 307 13.94 -20.58 23.39
CA LEU A 307 14.31 -19.49 24.29
C LEU A 307 15.84 -19.23 24.31
N ASP A 308 16.66 -20.28 24.41
CA ASP A 308 18.13 -20.16 24.40
C ASP A 308 18.66 -19.45 23.15
N LYS A 309 18.14 -19.81 21.97
CA LYS A 309 18.62 -19.25 20.71
C LYS A 309 18.24 -17.78 20.51
N ILE A 310 17.03 -17.41 20.90
CA ILE A 310 16.56 -16.02 20.77
C ILE A 310 17.26 -15.10 21.79
N ILE A 311 17.61 -15.62 22.97
CA ILE A 311 18.44 -14.91 23.95
C ILE A 311 19.86 -14.69 23.40
N LYS A 312 20.52 -15.73 22.88
CA LYS A 312 21.84 -15.61 22.23
C LYS A 312 21.83 -14.62 21.06
N THR A 313 20.75 -14.61 20.28
CA THR A 313 20.58 -13.65 19.18
C THR A 313 20.45 -12.22 19.70
N ALA A 314 19.61 -11.98 20.71
CA ALA A 314 19.51 -10.67 21.35
C ALA A 314 20.86 -10.19 21.92
N ASP A 315 21.62 -11.09 22.57
CA ASP A 315 22.95 -10.80 23.10
C ASP A 315 23.94 -10.44 21.98
N PHE A 316 23.89 -11.11 20.83
CA PHE A 316 24.72 -10.73 19.68
C PHE A 316 24.43 -9.29 19.21
N PHE A 317 23.16 -8.90 19.10
CA PHE A 317 22.79 -7.52 18.73
C PHE A 317 23.20 -6.49 19.77
N ALA A 318 23.10 -6.84 21.06
CA ALA A 318 23.48 -5.96 22.15
C ALA A 318 25.00 -5.79 22.28
N ASP A 319 25.74 -6.89 22.24
CA ASP A 319 27.13 -6.94 22.70
C ASP A 319 28.13 -6.98 21.52
N SER A 320 27.76 -7.56 20.38
CA SER A 320 28.66 -7.73 19.22
C SER A 320 28.48 -6.69 18.10
N ILE A 321 27.29 -6.09 17.96
CA ILE A 321 27.01 -5.03 16.98
C ILE A 321 26.26 -3.84 17.61
N PRO A 322 26.78 -3.24 18.71
CA PRO A 322 26.07 -2.22 19.47
C PRO A 322 25.73 -0.96 18.65
N ALA A 323 26.46 -0.67 17.57
CA ALA A 323 26.20 0.45 16.68
C ALA A 323 24.94 0.25 15.80
N PHE A 324 24.43 -0.97 15.63
CA PHE A 324 23.29 -1.26 14.76
C PHE A 324 21.96 -0.83 15.37
N ARG A 325 21.75 0.49 15.45
CA ARG A 325 20.55 1.13 15.99
C ARG A 325 20.27 2.42 15.22
N THR A 326 18.99 2.78 15.11
CA THR A 326 18.57 4.12 14.67
C THR A 326 18.02 4.87 15.87
N GLY A 327 18.56 6.07 16.10
CA GLY A 327 18.46 6.67 17.45
C GLY A 327 19.04 5.69 18.47
N ASN A 328 18.20 5.19 19.36
CA ASN A 328 18.58 4.19 20.38
C ASN A 328 17.85 2.85 20.21
N THR A 329 17.29 2.57 19.02
CA THR A 329 16.37 1.44 18.81
C THR A 329 16.93 0.42 17.83
N ALA A 330 16.84 -0.85 18.22
CA ALA A 330 16.86 -2.01 17.34
C ALA A 330 15.84 -3.05 17.83
N TYR A 331 15.13 -3.68 16.91
CA TYR A 331 14.07 -4.65 17.20
C TYR A 331 14.59 -6.09 17.10
N ILE A 332 14.17 -6.97 18.01
CA ILE A 332 14.38 -8.42 17.91
C ILE A 332 12.99 -9.07 17.85
N ASP A 333 12.58 -9.46 16.66
CA ASP A 333 11.24 -9.89 16.31
C ASP A 333 11.12 -11.42 16.26
N LEU A 334 10.22 -11.98 17.08
CA LEU A 334 9.90 -13.41 17.05
C LEU A 334 8.78 -13.65 16.04
N ASP A 335 9.13 -14.26 14.91
CA ASP A 335 8.16 -14.62 13.88
C ASP A 335 7.32 -15.86 14.26
N SER A 336 6.65 -16.48 13.30
CA SER A 336 5.94 -17.75 13.47
C SER A 336 6.77 -18.77 14.27
N PHE A 337 6.07 -19.60 15.05
CA PHE A 337 6.62 -20.52 16.07
C PHE A 337 7.02 -19.88 17.41
N TRP A 338 6.80 -18.58 17.63
CA TRP A 338 6.91 -17.98 18.97
C TRP A 338 6.00 -18.68 20.00
N ASP A 339 4.87 -19.21 19.56
CA ASP A 339 3.88 -19.92 20.36
C ASP A 339 4.38 -21.27 20.89
N LYS A 340 5.51 -21.79 20.38
CA LYS A 340 6.23 -22.93 21.00
C LYS A 340 6.70 -22.63 22.42
N LEU A 341 6.87 -21.35 22.76
CA LEU A 341 7.24 -20.88 24.09
C LEU A 341 6.02 -20.65 25.00
N VAL A 342 4.82 -21.05 24.54
CA VAL A 342 3.59 -21.03 25.31
C VAL A 342 3.23 -22.46 25.71
N HIS A 343 3.24 -22.74 27.01
CA HIS A 343 2.94 -24.07 27.55
C HIS A 343 1.67 -24.02 28.38
N ASN A 344 0.62 -24.72 27.97
CA ASN A 344 -0.67 -24.75 28.68
C ASN A 344 -1.23 -23.33 28.99
N GLY A 345 -1.01 -22.38 28.09
CA GLY A 345 -1.43 -20.99 28.26
C GLY A 345 -0.54 -20.12 29.15
N ASP A 346 0.62 -20.63 29.57
CA ASP A 346 1.68 -19.88 30.24
C ASP A 346 2.55 -19.12 29.22
N TYR A 347 2.71 -17.81 29.41
CA TYR A 347 3.46 -16.90 28.54
C TYR A 347 4.78 -16.44 29.20
N SER A 348 5.22 -17.10 30.27
CA SER A 348 6.37 -16.67 31.07
C SER A 348 7.68 -16.64 30.28
N GLU A 349 7.93 -17.60 29.38
CA GLU A 349 9.13 -17.59 28.54
C GLU A 349 9.14 -16.42 27.54
N LEU A 350 7.99 -16.07 26.96
CA LEU A 350 7.88 -14.89 26.09
C LEU A 350 8.14 -13.60 26.86
N LYS A 351 7.62 -13.52 28.10
CA LYS A 351 7.89 -12.40 28.98
C LYS A 351 9.37 -12.32 29.35
N GLN A 352 10.00 -13.46 29.66
CA GLN A 352 11.43 -13.54 29.93
C GLN A 352 12.26 -13.01 28.76
N PHE A 353 11.96 -13.44 27.53
CA PHE A 353 12.62 -12.92 26.33
C PHE A 353 12.42 -11.41 26.16
N ALA A 354 11.18 -10.94 26.31
CA ALA A 354 10.86 -9.52 26.15
C ALA A 354 11.58 -8.65 27.20
N ASP A 355 11.66 -9.11 28.44
CA ASP A 355 12.37 -8.41 29.51
C ASP A 355 13.89 -8.44 29.30
N HIS A 356 14.44 -9.56 28.82
CA HIS A 356 15.86 -9.66 28.45
C HIS A 356 16.24 -8.64 27.36
N CYS A 357 15.44 -8.55 26.29
CA CYS A 357 15.65 -7.55 25.24
C CYS A 357 15.69 -6.13 25.81
N LYS A 358 14.70 -5.77 26.65
CA LYS A 358 14.64 -4.43 27.27
C LYS A 358 15.85 -4.16 28.16
N ALA A 359 16.27 -5.13 28.97
CA ALA A 359 17.45 -5.00 29.84
C ALA A 359 18.75 -4.76 29.05
N LYS A 360 18.82 -5.28 27.81
CA LYS A 360 19.92 -5.07 26.86
C LYS A 360 19.75 -3.84 25.95
N GLY A 361 18.75 -3.00 26.19
CA GLY A 361 18.49 -1.80 25.37
C GLY A 361 18.00 -2.11 23.95
N LEU A 362 17.34 -3.26 23.77
CA LEU A 362 16.68 -3.68 22.53
C LEU A 362 15.15 -3.64 22.70
N GLN A 363 14.43 -3.61 21.59
CA GLN A 363 12.97 -3.61 21.58
C GLN A 363 12.44 -4.99 21.14
N PRO A 364 11.70 -5.72 21.99
CA PRO A 364 11.16 -7.02 21.59
C PRO A 364 10.00 -6.87 20.60
N GLY A 365 10.03 -7.64 19.53
CA GLY A 365 8.96 -7.79 18.53
C GLY A 365 8.36 -9.19 18.55
N VAL A 366 7.13 -9.32 18.04
CA VAL A 366 6.45 -10.61 17.87
C VAL A 366 5.57 -10.61 16.62
N TYR A 367 5.31 -11.78 16.05
CA TYR A 367 4.45 -11.99 14.90
C TYR A 367 3.05 -12.49 15.28
N TRP A 368 2.03 -12.19 14.48
CA TRP A 368 0.75 -12.90 14.55
C TRP A 368 -0.09 -12.80 13.27
N ALA A 369 -0.88 -13.82 12.96
CA ALA A 369 -1.84 -13.80 11.86
C ALA A 369 -3.28 -13.74 12.42
N PRO A 370 -3.92 -12.55 12.51
CA PRO A 370 -5.18 -12.36 13.22
C PRO A 370 -6.39 -13.03 12.56
N PHE A 371 -6.38 -13.19 11.24
CA PHE A 371 -7.55 -13.58 10.44
C PHE A 371 -7.41 -14.94 9.77
N THR A 372 -6.51 -15.78 10.28
CA THR A 372 -6.25 -17.11 9.73
C THR A 372 -6.45 -18.21 10.75
N ASP A 373 -6.85 -19.38 10.25
CA ASP A 373 -6.85 -20.65 10.96
C ASP A 373 -5.92 -21.65 10.26
N TRP A 374 -4.71 -21.77 10.80
CA TRP A 374 -3.70 -22.74 10.37
C TRP A 374 -4.08 -24.19 10.71
N GLY A 375 -4.95 -24.40 11.71
CA GLY A 375 -5.32 -25.72 12.21
C GLY A 375 -6.59 -26.29 11.57
N HIS A 376 -7.11 -25.69 10.49
CA HIS A 376 -8.43 -26.01 9.94
C HIS A 376 -8.60 -27.50 9.56
N ALA A 377 -7.51 -28.20 9.22
CA ALA A 377 -7.50 -29.64 8.95
C ALA A 377 -7.91 -30.50 10.17
N GLY A 378 -7.73 -29.98 11.39
CA GLY A 378 -8.16 -30.63 12.63
C GLY A 378 -9.67 -30.57 12.90
N GLY A 379 -10.46 -30.05 11.96
CA GLY A 379 -11.92 -30.00 12.03
C GLY A 379 -12.49 -28.70 12.62
N PRO A 380 -13.82 -28.49 12.44
CA PRO A 380 -14.49 -27.24 12.80
C PRO A 380 -14.71 -27.06 14.30
N ASP A 381 -14.77 -28.15 15.09
CA ASP A 381 -15.21 -28.13 16.49
C ASP A 381 -14.14 -27.66 17.48
N ARG A 382 -12.91 -27.40 16.99
CA ARG A 382 -11.82 -26.86 17.81
C ARG A 382 -12.23 -25.51 18.39
N LYS A 383 -12.04 -25.33 19.69
CA LYS A 383 -12.27 -24.06 20.37
C LYS A 383 -11.22 -23.03 20.00
N ALA A 384 -11.65 -21.81 19.74
CA ALA A 384 -10.77 -20.69 19.48
C ALA A 384 -10.21 -20.12 20.79
N GLU A 385 -8.93 -19.78 20.81
CA GLU A 385 -8.27 -19.30 22.02
C GLU A 385 -8.92 -18.01 22.53
N GLY A 386 -9.22 -17.96 23.84
CA GLY A 386 -9.87 -16.79 24.45
C GLY A 386 -11.33 -16.60 24.05
N SER A 387 -11.98 -17.59 23.45
CA SER A 387 -13.37 -17.54 23.02
C SER A 387 -14.17 -18.80 23.37
N ASN A 388 -15.49 -18.65 23.47
CA ASN A 388 -16.42 -19.78 23.61
C ASN A 388 -16.86 -20.38 22.27
N TYR A 389 -16.52 -19.75 21.15
CA TYR A 389 -16.85 -20.19 19.79
C TYR A 389 -15.84 -21.24 19.27
N THR A 390 -16.27 -22.04 18.30
CA THR A 390 -15.40 -22.93 17.55
C THR A 390 -14.82 -22.23 16.31
N PHE A 391 -13.72 -22.74 15.76
CA PHE A 391 -13.16 -22.24 14.50
C PHE A 391 -14.14 -22.36 13.34
N GLY A 392 -14.93 -23.44 13.27
CA GLY A 392 -15.94 -23.64 12.23
C GLY A 392 -17.04 -22.57 12.21
N GLU A 393 -17.41 -22.02 13.37
CA GLU A 393 -18.38 -20.91 13.46
C GLU A 393 -17.80 -19.60 12.92
N MET A 394 -16.48 -19.43 12.98
CA MET A 394 -15.78 -18.22 12.58
C MET A 394 -15.27 -18.24 11.13
N TRP A 395 -15.27 -19.39 10.45
CA TRP A 395 -14.74 -19.49 9.08
C TRP A 395 -15.57 -18.71 8.07
N THR A 396 -14.88 -17.99 7.19
CA THR A 396 -15.50 -17.28 6.08
C THR A 396 -15.97 -18.26 5.00
N LYS A 397 -17.28 -18.30 4.74
CA LYS A 397 -17.90 -19.18 3.73
C LYS A 397 -17.96 -18.50 2.37
N ILE A 398 -17.52 -19.20 1.33
CA ILE A 398 -17.46 -18.71 -0.05
C ILE A 398 -17.96 -19.79 -1.00
N GLY A 399 -19.05 -19.49 -1.72
CA GLY A 399 -19.76 -20.48 -2.54
C GLY A 399 -20.15 -21.68 -1.68
N ASP A 400 -19.81 -22.88 -2.13
CA ASP A 400 -20.08 -24.13 -1.40
C ASP A 400 -18.93 -24.53 -0.45
N GLY A 401 -17.90 -23.68 -0.29
CA GLY A 401 -16.70 -23.98 0.48
C GLY A 401 -16.17 -22.81 1.31
N TYR A 402 -14.84 -22.73 1.40
CA TYR A 402 -14.09 -21.76 2.20
C TYR A 402 -12.99 -21.11 1.36
N ASN A 403 -12.40 -20.03 1.89
CA ASN A 403 -11.14 -19.51 1.36
C ASN A 403 -9.96 -20.11 2.11
N ASP A 404 -9.22 -20.98 1.43
CA ASP A 404 -7.97 -21.54 1.88
C ASP A 404 -6.86 -20.96 0.99
N ILE A 405 -5.97 -20.14 1.58
CA ILE A 405 -4.88 -19.43 0.89
C ILE A 405 -3.61 -19.65 1.72
N ASP A 406 -2.49 -19.92 1.07
CA ASP A 406 -1.18 -20.10 1.73
C ASP A 406 -1.20 -21.15 2.88
N GLY A 407 -2.09 -22.14 2.78
CA GLY A 407 -2.23 -23.21 3.77
C GLY A 407 -3.09 -22.87 4.99
N ALA A 408 -3.69 -21.68 5.05
CA ALA A 408 -4.59 -21.28 6.13
C ALA A 408 -6.00 -20.97 5.64
N ARG A 409 -6.99 -21.14 6.52
CA ARG A 409 -8.39 -20.82 6.25
C ARG A 409 -8.74 -19.43 6.75
N ALA A 410 -9.50 -18.66 5.97
CA ALA A 410 -9.93 -17.31 6.33
C ALA A 410 -10.96 -17.30 7.48
N LEU A 411 -10.77 -16.39 8.43
CA LEU A 411 -11.72 -16.08 9.51
C LEU A 411 -12.52 -14.82 9.20
N ASP A 412 -13.81 -14.84 9.54
CA ASP A 412 -14.70 -13.68 9.41
C ASP A 412 -14.28 -12.61 10.44
N PRO A 413 -13.79 -11.44 10.01
CA PRO A 413 -13.35 -10.37 10.91
C PRO A 413 -14.47 -9.77 11.77
N THR A 414 -15.72 -9.97 11.36
CA THR A 414 -16.91 -9.43 12.03
C THR A 414 -17.49 -10.38 13.09
N HIS A 415 -17.02 -11.63 13.11
CA HIS A 415 -17.51 -12.63 14.05
C HIS A 415 -17.03 -12.34 15.49
N PRO A 416 -17.91 -12.39 16.51
CA PRO A 416 -17.54 -12.12 17.91
C PRO A 416 -16.41 -13.02 18.42
N GLY A 417 -16.38 -14.28 18.00
CA GLY A 417 -15.29 -15.21 18.31
C GLY A 417 -13.92 -14.73 17.79
N THR A 418 -13.86 -14.27 16.54
CA THR A 418 -12.63 -13.71 15.95
C THR A 418 -12.15 -12.50 16.74
N GLN A 419 -13.08 -11.60 17.09
CA GLN A 419 -12.79 -10.42 17.90
C GLN A 419 -12.31 -10.77 19.32
N GLN A 420 -12.93 -11.75 19.98
CA GLN A 420 -12.50 -12.23 21.29
C GLN A 420 -11.08 -12.81 21.24
N ARG A 421 -10.77 -13.61 20.21
CA ARG A 421 -9.43 -14.15 19.99
C ARG A 421 -8.39 -13.04 19.78
N ILE A 422 -8.70 -12.04 18.96
CA ILE A 422 -7.86 -10.84 18.78
C ILE A 422 -7.60 -10.13 20.11
N ALA A 423 -8.65 -9.89 20.90
CA ALA A 423 -8.51 -9.23 22.19
C ALA A 423 -7.64 -10.05 23.16
N PHE A 424 -7.82 -11.38 23.17
CA PHE A 424 -7.08 -12.29 24.04
C PHE A 424 -5.59 -12.33 23.68
N VAL A 425 -5.25 -12.64 22.42
CA VAL A 425 -3.85 -12.79 21.99
C VAL A 425 -3.10 -11.46 22.13
N LEU A 426 -3.66 -10.36 21.62
CA LEU A 426 -3.01 -9.05 21.73
C LEU A 426 -2.90 -8.58 23.19
N GLY A 427 -3.87 -8.93 24.04
CA GLY A 427 -3.80 -8.70 25.48
C GLY A 427 -2.59 -9.40 26.12
N LYS A 428 -2.37 -10.67 25.80
CA LYS A 428 -1.23 -11.47 26.30
C LYS A 428 0.11 -10.92 25.80
N LEU A 429 0.24 -10.63 24.51
CA LEU A 429 1.48 -10.10 23.93
C LEU A 429 1.85 -8.72 24.52
N LYS A 430 0.85 -7.84 24.73
CA LYS A 430 1.09 -6.57 25.44
C LYS A 430 1.53 -6.79 26.89
N ALA A 431 0.95 -7.77 27.59
CA ALA A 431 1.34 -8.09 28.97
C ALA A 431 2.77 -8.64 29.09
N CYS A 432 3.27 -9.36 28.08
CA CYS A 432 4.70 -9.72 27.98
C CYS A 432 5.60 -8.49 27.73
N GLY A 433 5.02 -7.39 27.23
CA GLY A 433 5.70 -6.12 27.03
C GLY A 433 6.42 -6.00 25.68
N PHE A 434 5.96 -6.72 24.66
CA PHE A 434 6.37 -6.52 23.27
C PHE A 434 6.15 -5.05 22.82
N LYS A 435 7.01 -4.57 21.93
CA LYS A 435 7.09 -3.17 21.47
C LYS A 435 6.97 -3.02 19.96
N MET A 436 6.94 -4.13 19.26
CA MET A 436 6.60 -4.26 17.85
C MET A 436 5.72 -5.49 17.68
N ILE A 437 4.79 -5.42 16.73
CA ILE A 437 4.07 -6.58 16.24
C ILE A 437 4.12 -6.61 14.70
N LYS A 438 4.49 -7.75 14.14
CA LYS A 438 4.29 -8.07 12.73
C LYS A 438 2.95 -8.80 12.58
N ILE A 439 2.01 -8.22 11.87
CA ILE A 439 0.72 -8.83 11.53
C ILE A 439 0.71 -9.26 10.07
N ASP A 440 0.32 -10.50 9.81
CA ASP A 440 0.51 -11.14 8.51
C ASP A 440 -0.77 -11.81 7.99
N PHE A 441 -0.76 -12.21 6.72
CA PHE A 441 -1.87 -12.87 6.03
C PHE A 441 -3.20 -12.09 6.08
N LEU A 442 -3.12 -10.77 6.08
CA LEU A 442 -4.26 -9.86 6.19
C LEU A 442 -5.21 -9.95 4.99
N GLY A 443 -4.75 -10.44 3.82
CA GLY A 443 -5.61 -10.71 2.66
C GLY A 443 -6.82 -11.60 2.98
N HIS A 444 -6.69 -12.53 3.93
CA HIS A 444 -7.78 -13.40 4.39
C HIS A 444 -8.98 -12.66 4.96
N ALA A 445 -8.77 -11.48 5.54
CA ALA A 445 -9.84 -10.63 6.06
C ALA A 445 -10.57 -9.83 4.97
N SER A 446 -10.02 -9.79 3.75
CA SER A 446 -10.53 -8.98 2.65
C SER A 446 -11.31 -9.77 1.60
N VAL A 447 -11.39 -11.09 1.73
CA VAL A 447 -12.06 -11.95 0.76
C VAL A 447 -13.58 -11.74 0.79
N GLU A 448 -14.21 -11.77 -0.37
CA GLU A 448 -15.67 -11.77 -0.45
C GLU A 448 -16.26 -13.03 0.20
N ALA A 449 -17.47 -12.93 0.75
CA ALA A 449 -18.14 -14.01 1.45
C ALA A 449 -19.60 -14.12 1.05
N ASN A 450 -20.19 -15.31 1.22
CA ASN A 450 -21.63 -15.50 1.03
C ASN A 450 -22.44 -14.60 1.97
N LYS A 451 -21.93 -14.45 3.20
CA LYS A 451 -22.41 -13.55 4.24
C LYS A 451 -21.34 -13.39 5.31
N PHE A 452 -21.35 -12.24 5.97
CA PHE A 452 -20.59 -11.99 7.20
C PHE A 452 -21.51 -12.15 8.41
N TYR A 453 -20.94 -12.36 9.60
CA TYR A 453 -21.67 -12.43 10.85
C TYR A 453 -22.41 -11.12 11.14
N ASP A 454 -21.75 -9.98 10.93
CA ASP A 454 -22.41 -8.68 10.99
C ASP A 454 -23.22 -8.44 9.70
N PRO A 455 -24.56 -8.42 9.76
CA PRO A 455 -25.41 -8.31 8.57
C PRO A 455 -25.34 -6.93 7.90
N THR A 456 -24.72 -5.93 8.54
CA THR A 456 -24.49 -4.60 7.94
C THR A 456 -23.25 -4.58 7.03
N VAL A 457 -22.44 -5.63 7.06
CA VAL A 457 -21.26 -5.81 6.22
C VAL A 457 -21.66 -6.67 5.04
N THR A 458 -21.45 -6.15 3.83
CA THR A 458 -21.85 -6.83 2.61
C THR A 458 -20.70 -7.06 1.64
N THR A 459 -19.48 -6.63 1.97
CA THR A 459 -18.28 -6.74 1.11
C THR A 459 -17.07 -7.17 1.93
N GLY A 460 -16.12 -7.85 1.28
CA GLY A 460 -14.85 -8.23 1.90
C GLY A 460 -14.05 -7.04 2.43
N MET A 461 -14.07 -5.90 1.74
CA MET A 461 -13.35 -4.70 2.19
C MET A 461 -13.98 -4.01 3.40
N GLN A 462 -15.31 -4.07 3.56
CA GLN A 462 -15.95 -3.61 4.79
C GLN A 462 -15.61 -4.51 5.98
N ALA A 463 -15.52 -5.82 5.76
CA ALA A 463 -15.07 -6.78 6.78
C ALA A 463 -13.60 -6.51 7.16
N TYR A 464 -12.73 -6.35 6.16
CA TYR A 464 -11.32 -5.97 6.33
C TYR A 464 -11.16 -4.71 7.19
N ARG A 465 -11.90 -3.63 6.85
CA ARG A 465 -11.90 -2.40 7.63
C ARG A 465 -12.27 -2.64 9.09
N LYS A 466 -13.41 -3.29 9.37
CA LYS A 466 -13.86 -3.55 10.74
C LYS A 466 -12.85 -4.40 11.52
N GLY A 467 -12.29 -5.42 10.88
CA GLY A 467 -11.25 -6.27 11.47
C GLY A 467 -10.00 -5.49 11.83
N MET A 468 -9.47 -4.71 10.88
CA MET A 468 -8.24 -3.95 11.09
C MET A 468 -8.41 -2.80 12.09
N GLU A 469 -9.53 -2.07 12.06
CA GLU A 469 -9.87 -1.08 13.09
C GLU A 469 -9.87 -1.74 14.48
N TYR A 470 -10.49 -2.93 14.61
CA TYR A 470 -10.50 -3.69 15.86
C TYR A 470 -9.09 -4.12 16.31
N VAL A 471 -8.24 -4.60 15.39
CA VAL A 471 -6.84 -4.94 15.69
C VAL A 471 -6.09 -3.71 16.22
N VAL A 472 -6.20 -2.56 15.54
CA VAL A 472 -5.54 -1.31 15.95
C VAL A 472 -6.02 -0.86 17.33
N ASP A 473 -7.33 -0.89 17.58
CA ASP A 473 -7.92 -0.52 18.88
C ASP A 473 -7.39 -1.42 20.00
N LYS A 474 -7.26 -2.74 19.75
CA LYS A 474 -6.70 -3.68 20.73
C LYS A 474 -5.20 -3.51 20.92
N LEU A 475 -4.44 -3.07 19.92
CA LEU A 475 -3.03 -2.70 20.11
C LEU A 475 -2.87 -1.44 20.97
N GLY A 476 -3.84 -0.51 20.91
CA GLY A 476 -3.97 0.60 21.85
C GLY A 476 -2.76 1.54 21.88
N GLY A 477 -2.08 1.72 20.75
CA GLY A 477 -0.96 2.66 20.62
C GLY A 477 0.38 2.20 21.20
N GLN A 478 0.53 0.93 21.60
CA GLN A 478 1.68 0.50 22.41
C GLN A 478 2.85 -0.08 21.62
N MET A 479 2.65 -0.40 20.33
CA MET A 479 3.60 -1.15 19.51
C MET A 479 3.81 -0.48 18.15
N LEU A 480 5.02 -0.64 17.59
CA LEU A 480 5.20 -0.55 16.14
C LEU A 480 4.36 -1.64 15.48
N VAL A 481 3.72 -1.35 14.35
CA VAL A 481 2.83 -2.30 13.67
C VAL A 481 3.35 -2.44 12.25
N TYR A 482 3.81 -3.64 11.96
CA TYR A 482 4.36 -4.07 10.67
C TYR A 482 3.30 -4.96 10.01
N ALA A 483 2.90 -4.69 8.77
CA ALA A 483 2.11 -5.64 7.96
C ALA A 483 2.95 -6.44 6.96
N ALA A 484 2.65 -7.74 6.82
CA ALA A 484 3.04 -8.56 5.68
C ALA A 484 1.78 -9.24 5.08
N ILE A 485 1.92 -9.80 3.87
CA ILE A 485 0.87 -10.46 3.08
C ILE A 485 -0.50 -9.77 3.26
N SER A 486 -0.56 -8.55 2.73
CA SER A 486 -1.66 -7.61 2.99
C SER A 486 -2.04 -6.78 1.76
N PRO A 487 -3.34 -6.42 1.61
CA PRO A 487 -3.80 -5.54 0.54
C PRO A 487 -3.02 -4.22 0.52
N SER A 488 -2.32 -3.94 -0.58
CA SER A 488 -1.27 -2.91 -0.62
C SER A 488 -1.77 -1.50 -0.31
N MET A 489 -2.97 -1.16 -0.75
CA MET A 489 -3.53 0.18 -0.54
C MET A 489 -4.34 0.27 0.74
N ALA A 490 -5.25 -0.68 0.97
CA ALA A 490 -6.17 -0.65 2.11
C ALA A 490 -5.45 -0.75 3.47
N THR A 491 -4.29 -1.41 3.52
CA THR A 491 -3.53 -1.60 4.78
C THR A 491 -2.87 -0.30 5.27
N GLY A 492 -2.62 0.67 4.39
CA GLY A 492 -1.88 1.92 4.69
C GLY A 492 -2.45 2.74 5.83
N ARG A 493 -3.74 2.57 6.12
CA ARG A 493 -4.44 3.27 7.19
C ARG A 493 -4.19 2.66 8.59
N TYR A 494 -3.83 1.39 8.66
CA TYR A 494 -3.90 0.60 9.89
C TYR A 494 -2.54 0.20 10.45
N VAL A 495 -1.44 0.44 9.73
CA VAL A 495 -0.09 0.02 10.13
C VAL A 495 0.95 1.10 9.85
N HIS A 496 2.10 1.00 10.52
CA HIS A 496 3.21 1.94 10.33
C HIS A 496 4.17 1.49 9.22
N MET A 497 4.40 0.18 9.13
CA MET A 497 5.38 -0.43 8.25
C MET A 497 4.72 -1.54 7.44
N ARG A 498 5.11 -1.73 6.18
CA ARG A 498 4.63 -2.84 5.35
C ARG A 498 5.76 -3.49 4.55
N ARG A 499 5.79 -4.81 4.49
CA ARG A 499 6.66 -5.57 3.58
C ARG A 499 6.26 -5.34 2.12
N ILE A 500 7.22 -5.01 1.26
CA ILE A 500 6.93 -4.68 -0.14
C ILE A 500 6.74 -5.90 -1.05
N ALA A 501 7.35 -7.04 -0.71
CA ALA A 501 7.30 -8.30 -1.45
C ALA A 501 6.93 -9.48 -0.55
N CYS A 502 6.75 -10.67 -1.11
CA CYS A 502 6.66 -11.92 -0.32
C CYS A 502 8.03 -12.25 0.32
N ASP A 503 8.13 -13.40 0.97
CA ASP A 503 9.37 -13.87 1.59
C ASP A 503 10.56 -13.86 0.62
N ALA A 504 11.70 -13.37 1.09
CA ALA A 504 12.94 -13.28 0.35
C ALA A 504 14.12 -13.63 1.27
N PHE A 505 14.75 -14.78 0.98
CA PHE A 505 15.85 -15.30 1.78
C PHE A 505 17.21 -14.72 1.33
N LYS A 506 18.13 -15.56 0.84
CA LYS A 506 19.56 -15.21 0.69
C LYS A 506 20.04 -14.95 -0.74
N THR A 507 19.44 -15.60 -1.74
CA THR A 507 19.95 -15.64 -3.13
C THR A 507 19.82 -14.29 -3.87
N ILE A 508 20.59 -14.15 -4.96
CA ILE A 508 20.45 -13.00 -5.87
C ILE A 508 19.05 -12.94 -6.52
N ASP A 509 18.42 -14.09 -6.77
CA ASP A 509 17.07 -14.16 -7.32
C ASP A 509 16.03 -13.64 -6.33
N HIS A 510 16.17 -13.95 -5.02
CA HIS A 510 15.32 -13.37 -3.98
C HIS A 510 15.51 -11.84 -3.88
N THR A 511 16.75 -11.36 -4.10
CA THR A 511 17.03 -9.92 -4.17
C THR A 511 16.33 -9.30 -5.38
N GLN A 512 16.40 -9.93 -6.56
CA GLN A 512 15.74 -9.47 -7.78
C GLN A 512 14.21 -9.45 -7.64
N TYR A 513 13.64 -10.47 -7.00
CA TYR A 513 12.22 -10.55 -6.69
C TYR A 513 11.77 -9.42 -5.75
N THR A 514 12.48 -9.22 -4.64
CA THR A 514 12.20 -8.10 -3.71
C THR A 514 12.26 -6.75 -4.42
N LEU A 515 13.30 -6.55 -5.23
CA LEU A 515 13.52 -5.31 -5.95
C LEU A 515 12.58 -5.13 -7.14
N ASN A 516 11.92 -6.18 -7.66
CA ASN A 516 10.79 -6.02 -8.60
C ASN A 516 9.67 -5.22 -7.92
N SER A 517 9.27 -5.63 -6.72
CA SER A 517 8.24 -4.92 -5.96
C SER A 517 8.68 -3.50 -5.59
N LEU A 518 9.96 -3.26 -5.26
CA LEU A 518 10.46 -1.90 -5.08
C LEU A 518 10.44 -1.07 -6.37
N SER A 519 10.84 -1.66 -7.50
CA SER A 519 10.89 -1.00 -8.82
C SER A 519 9.55 -0.45 -9.26
N TYR A 520 8.46 -1.01 -8.76
CA TYR A 520 7.10 -0.62 -9.16
C TYR A 520 6.21 -0.18 -8.01
N GLY A 521 6.68 -0.33 -6.76
CA GLY A 521 5.98 0.01 -5.52
C GLY A 521 6.69 1.03 -4.62
N TRP A 522 7.85 1.59 -4.99
CA TRP A 522 8.60 2.55 -4.14
C TRP A 522 7.75 3.73 -3.64
N TRP A 523 6.77 4.15 -4.43
CA TRP A 523 5.87 5.26 -4.12
C TRP A 523 5.04 5.01 -2.84
N GLN A 524 4.86 3.74 -2.44
CA GLN A 524 4.21 3.35 -1.18
C GLN A 524 4.92 3.92 0.05
N THR A 525 6.17 4.39 -0.07
CA THR A 525 6.87 5.16 0.98
C THR A 525 6.17 6.48 1.38
N ASN A 526 5.24 6.95 0.54
CA ASN A 526 4.35 8.10 0.82
C ASN A 526 2.99 7.68 1.42
N LEU A 527 2.68 6.39 1.40
CA LEU A 527 1.47 5.80 1.99
C LEU A 527 1.75 5.33 3.42
N TYR A 528 2.84 4.58 3.61
CA TYR A 528 3.31 4.07 4.90
C TYR A 528 4.36 5.00 5.53
N ASN A 529 4.55 4.91 6.85
CA ASN A 529 5.72 5.53 7.49
C ASN A 529 6.99 4.90 6.93
N TYR A 530 7.00 3.57 6.82
CA TYR A 530 8.11 2.78 6.30
C TYR A 530 7.63 1.63 5.41
N ILE A 531 8.47 1.21 4.47
CA ILE A 531 8.29 -0.04 3.72
C ILE A 531 9.52 -0.91 3.92
N ASP A 532 9.35 -2.23 3.82
CA ASP A 532 10.39 -3.22 4.17
C ASP A 532 10.72 -4.18 3.05
N ALA A 533 12.02 -4.50 2.89
CA ALA A 533 12.57 -5.39 1.87
C ALA A 533 12.61 -6.86 2.30
N ASP A 534 11.87 -7.19 3.36
CA ASP A 534 12.02 -8.43 4.10
C ASP A 534 13.42 -8.62 4.72
N HIS A 535 13.62 -9.75 5.39
CA HIS A 535 14.82 -10.08 6.15
C HIS A 535 16.07 -10.24 5.28
N VAL A 536 17.16 -9.59 5.68
CA VAL A 536 18.49 -9.71 5.07
C VAL A 536 19.18 -10.95 5.64
N VAL A 537 19.31 -11.99 4.82
CA VAL A 537 20.03 -13.23 5.17
C VAL A 537 21.28 -13.34 4.32
N PHE A 538 22.43 -13.48 4.99
CA PHE A 538 23.70 -13.69 4.32
C PHE A 538 24.07 -15.17 4.20
N ALA A 539 23.81 -15.96 5.25
CA ALA A 539 24.05 -17.39 5.33
C ALA A 539 25.38 -17.82 4.67
N ASP A 540 25.29 -18.69 3.67
CA ASP A 540 26.39 -19.29 2.92
C ASP A 540 26.66 -18.67 1.54
N GLU A 541 25.96 -17.58 1.21
CA GLU A 541 26.06 -16.94 -0.10
C GLU A 541 27.42 -16.26 -0.35
N THR A 542 27.67 -15.87 -1.60
CA THR A 542 28.86 -15.08 -1.94
C THR A 542 28.79 -13.68 -1.32
N ILE A 543 29.95 -13.04 -1.13
CA ILE A 543 29.98 -11.66 -0.60
C ILE A 543 29.29 -10.66 -1.53
N GLY A 544 29.28 -10.89 -2.84
CA GLY A 544 28.55 -10.08 -3.81
C GLY A 544 27.03 -10.19 -3.62
N ALA A 545 26.53 -11.43 -3.51
CA ALA A 545 25.11 -11.66 -3.28
C ALA A 545 24.66 -11.06 -1.93
N ASN A 546 25.50 -11.13 -0.89
CA ASN A 546 25.25 -10.44 0.37
C ASN A 546 25.20 -8.92 0.24
N ARG A 547 26.08 -8.30 -0.58
CA ARG A 547 26.00 -6.87 -0.87
C ARG A 547 24.69 -6.54 -1.56
N ALA A 548 24.24 -7.34 -2.51
CA ALA A 548 22.97 -7.15 -3.19
C ALA A 548 21.76 -7.27 -2.23
N ARG A 549 21.75 -8.31 -1.37
CA ARG A 549 20.69 -8.49 -0.37
C ARG A 549 20.67 -7.36 0.66
N LEU A 550 21.84 -6.94 1.16
CA LEU A 550 21.95 -5.77 2.04
C LEU A 550 21.43 -4.51 1.34
N LEU A 551 21.85 -4.29 0.09
CA LEU A 551 21.45 -3.10 -0.65
C LEU A 551 19.94 -3.05 -0.86
N SER A 552 19.26 -4.20 -1.05
CA SER A 552 17.80 -4.21 -1.15
C SER A 552 17.08 -3.65 0.08
N ALA A 553 17.60 -3.87 1.28
CA ALA A 553 17.08 -3.27 2.50
C ALA A 553 17.35 -1.76 2.54
N LEU A 554 18.61 -1.36 2.29
CA LEU A 554 19.02 0.04 2.30
C LEU A 554 18.24 0.91 1.31
N VAL A 555 17.94 0.40 0.11
CA VAL A 555 17.17 1.16 -0.89
C VAL A 555 15.67 1.15 -0.67
N THR A 556 15.15 0.20 0.12
CA THR A 556 13.72 0.14 0.46
C THR A 556 13.40 1.07 1.63
N GLY A 557 14.32 1.20 2.58
CA GLY A 557 14.27 2.22 3.63
C GLY A 557 14.30 1.68 5.06
N THR A 558 14.18 0.38 5.28
CA THR A 558 14.34 -0.28 6.60
C THR A 558 15.36 -1.40 6.50
N TRP A 559 15.86 -1.86 7.66
CA TRP A 559 16.91 -2.87 7.70
C TRP A 559 16.63 -3.90 8.79
N ILE A 560 16.01 -5.01 8.38
CA ILE A 560 15.74 -6.17 9.23
C ILE A 560 16.65 -7.32 8.80
N SER A 561 17.44 -7.86 9.71
CA SER A 561 18.29 -9.05 9.51
C SER A 561 17.49 -10.34 9.70
N GLY A 562 18.00 -11.47 9.18
CA GLY A 562 17.36 -12.78 9.36
C GLY A 562 18.29 -13.95 9.65
N ASP A 563 19.61 -13.75 9.69
CA ASP A 563 20.57 -14.83 9.97
C ASP A 563 20.43 -15.40 11.39
N ASP A 564 20.82 -16.66 11.63
CA ASP A 564 20.85 -17.26 12.98
C ASP A 564 22.13 -16.83 13.71
N PHE A 565 22.02 -16.08 14.80
CA PHE A 565 23.18 -15.64 15.60
C PHE A 565 23.38 -16.47 16.88
N SER A 566 22.60 -17.54 17.07
CA SER A 566 22.80 -18.52 18.13
C SER A 566 23.91 -19.54 17.83
N VAL A 567 24.37 -19.58 16.57
CA VAL A 567 25.42 -20.47 16.08
C VAL A 567 26.51 -19.69 15.33
N THR A 568 27.70 -20.27 15.24
CA THR A 568 28.83 -19.65 14.53
C THR A 568 28.73 -19.91 13.03
N GLY A 569 28.90 -18.86 12.22
CA GLY A 569 28.99 -18.98 10.78
C GLY A 569 29.58 -17.76 10.08
N GLN A 570 29.83 -17.90 8.77
CA GLN A 570 30.55 -16.89 7.99
C GLN A 570 29.82 -15.54 7.88
N TRP A 571 28.49 -15.53 7.99
CA TRP A 571 27.68 -14.31 7.98
C TRP A 571 28.03 -13.37 9.14
N MET A 572 28.45 -13.89 10.31
CA MET A 572 28.72 -13.07 11.48
C MET A 572 29.80 -12.01 11.22
N ALA A 573 30.89 -12.38 10.53
CA ALA A 573 31.94 -11.42 10.18
C ALA A 573 31.44 -10.34 9.22
N ARG A 574 30.58 -10.72 8.27
CA ARG A 574 29.97 -9.79 7.30
C ARG A 574 28.97 -8.85 7.98
N VAL A 575 28.16 -9.37 8.89
CA VAL A 575 27.23 -8.58 9.71
C VAL A 575 28.00 -7.59 10.57
N LYS A 576 29.01 -8.03 11.34
CA LYS A 576 29.86 -7.14 12.15
C LYS A 576 30.51 -6.02 11.33
N LYS A 577 30.87 -6.29 10.08
CA LYS A 577 31.41 -5.30 9.15
C LYS A 577 30.35 -4.27 8.72
N TYR A 578 29.22 -4.71 8.17
CA TYR A 578 28.26 -3.79 7.55
C TYR A 578 27.33 -3.12 8.55
N TYR A 579 26.86 -3.85 9.57
CA TYR A 579 25.83 -3.38 10.50
C TYR A 579 26.37 -2.34 11.50
N GLN A 580 27.69 -2.13 11.51
CA GLN A 580 28.35 -1.09 12.31
C GLN A 580 28.87 0.07 11.46
N ASP A 581 28.63 0.07 10.15
CA ASP A 581 29.04 1.17 9.28
C ASP A 581 28.12 2.39 9.48
N ALA A 582 28.68 3.44 10.07
CA ALA A 582 27.97 4.66 10.39
C ALA A 582 27.36 5.37 9.16
N GLU A 583 27.96 5.24 7.97
CA GLU A 583 27.41 5.83 6.75
C GLU A 583 26.17 5.07 6.26
N LEU A 584 26.14 3.74 6.42
CA LEU A 584 24.98 2.92 6.07
C LEU A 584 23.84 3.14 7.08
N ILE A 585 24.16 3.21 8.38
CA ILE A 585 23.18 3.53 9.43
C ILE A 585 22.60 4.93 9.20
N LYS A 586 23.44 5.93 8.88
CA LYS A 586 22.98 7.29 8.57
C LYS A 586 22.08 7.34 7.33
N LEU A 587 22.34 6.51 6.32
CA LEU A 587 21.46 6.39 5.16
C LEU A 587 20.08 5.86 5.56
N VAL A 588 20.01 4.73 6.28
CA VAL A 588 18.72 4.10 6.62
C VAL A 588 17.89 4.95 7.58
N GLN A 589 18.50 5.86 8.37
CA GLN A 589 17.76 6.83 9.18
C GLN A 589 16.77 7.68 8.37
N ASN A 590 16.95 7.84 7.05
CA ASN A 590 15.99 8.53 6.20
C ASN A 590 14.65 7.78 6.09
N GLY A 591 14.67 6.44 6.12
CA GLY A 591 13.45 5.62 6.15
C GLY A 591 12.63 5.60 4.85
N LYS A 592 13.12 6.21 3.75
CA LYS A 592 12.37 6.32 2.50
C LYS A 592 13.02 5.55 1.37
N ALA A 593 12.14 5.06 0.50
CA ALA A 593 12.50 4.27 -0.66
C ALA A 593 13.25 5.09 -1.71
N PHE A 594 14.22 4.45 -2.35
CA PHE A 594 14.87 4.99 -3.53
C PHE A 594 13.94 4.85 -4.74
N ARG A 595 14.05 5.80 -5.66
CA ARG A 595 13.28 5.82 -6.91
C ARG A 595 14.01 5.01 -7.99
N PRO A 596 13.32 4.11 -8.73
CA PRO A 596 13.91 3.40 -9.86
C PRO A 596 14.25 4.38 -11.00
N VAL A 597 15.35 4.12 -11.70
CA VAL A 597 15.76 4.94 -12.86
C VAL A 597 15.01 4.55 -14.11
N GLU A 598 14.86 3.25 -14.36
CA GLU A 598 14.20 2.68 -15.54
C GLU A 598 12.96 1.88 -15.14
N GLY A 599 11.94 1.88 -16.02
CA GLY A 599 10.68 1.17 -15.84
C GLY A 599 10.32 0.21 -16.97
N ASN A 600 11.15 0.07 -18.00
CA ASN A 600 10.92 -0.86 -19.12
C ASN A 600 11.60 -2.23 -18.94
N VAL A 601 11.87 -2.62 -17.68
CA VAL A 601 12.65 -3.80 -17.31
C VAL A 601 11.85 -4.71 -16.36
N GLY A 602 12.25 -5.96 -16.18
CA GLY A 602 11.61 -6.83 -15.17
C GLY A 602 11.82 -6.30 -13.75
N THR A 603 13.06 -5.92 -13.43
CA THR A 603 13.47 -5.29 -12.17
C THR A 603 14.48 -4.19 -12.50
N SER A 604 14.39 -3.03 -11.85
CA SER A 604 15.37 -1.96 -12.04
C SER A 604 16.73 -2.39 -11.49
N ASP A 605 17.78 -2.15 -12.25
CA ASP A 605 19.17 -2.35 -11.81
C ASP A 605 19.72 -1.12 -11.08
N ILE A 606 19.08 0.05 -11.24
CA ILE A 606 19.56 1.32 -10.70
C ILE A 606 18.44 2.04 -9.96
N PHE A 607 18.73 2.40 -8.71
CA PHE A 607 17.84 3.18 -7.84
C PHE A 607 18.56 4.42 -7.34
N THR A 608 17.83 5.51 -7.15
CA THR A 608 18.39 6.81 -6.75
C THR A 608 17.59 7.49 -5.67
N GLN A 609 18.27 8.25 -4.82
CA GLN A 609 17.62 9.12 -3.85
C GLN A 609 18.49 10.34 -3.55
N LYS A 610 17.86 11.51 -3.37
CA LYS A 610 18.54 12.70 -2.86
C LYS A 610 18.14 12.93 -1.40
N ILE A 611 19.14 13.07 -0.52
CA ILE A 611 18.96 13.32 0.91
C ILE A 611 19.86 14.49 1.29
N GLY A 612 19.26 15.66 1.54
CA GLY A 612 20.02 16.88 1.78
C GLY A 612 20.93 17.24 0.60
N ASP A 613 22.22 17.37 0.87
CA ASP A 613 23.29 17.64 -0.10
C ASP A 613 23.90 16.36 -0.72
N ALA A 614 23.43 15.17 -0.33
CA ALA A 614 23.89 13.91 -0.89
C ALA A 614 22.91 13.37 -1.94
N PHE A 615 23.45 12.86 -3.04
CA PHE A 615 22.74 12.05 -4.02
C PHE A 615 23.28 10.62 -3.96
N TYR A 616 22.40 9.66 -3.78
CA TYR A 616 22.73 8.24 -3.70
C TYR A 616 22.31 7.52 -4.97
N MET A 617 23.15 6.60 -5.43
CA MET A 617 22.87 5.72 -6.56
C MET A 617 23.25 4.29 -6.19
N ALA A 618 22.27 3.42 -6.10
CA ALA A 618 22.45 1.98 -5.96
C ALA A 618 22.47 1.33 -7.34
N VAL A 619 23.41 0.42 -7.57
CA VAL A 619 23.51 -0.37 -8.81
C VAL A 619 23.63 -1.85 -8.44
N ILE A 620 22.79 -2.70 -9.05
CA ILE A 620 22.74 -4.13 -8.80
C ILE A 620 22.93 -4.88 -10.12
N ASN A 621 23.73 -5.94 -10.10
CA ASN A 621 23.81 -6.93 -11.16
C ASN A 621 23.19 -8.25 -10.69
N TYR A 622 21.97 -8.53 -11.15
CA TYR A 622 21.26 -9.77 -10.84
C TYR A 622 21.80 -10.99 -11.60
N THR A 623 22.59 -10.79 -12.65
CA THR A 623 23.07 -11.89 -13.50
C THR A 623 24.31 -12.55 -12.90
N LYS A 624 24.59 -13.80 -13.32
CA LYS A 624 25.79 -14.54 -12.88
C LYS A 624 27.09 -14.03 -13.50
N GLU A 625 27.00 -13.29 -14.60
CA GLU A 625 28.16 -12.80 -15.33
C GLU A 625 28.45 -11.34 -15.00
N ALA A 626 29.71 -10.92 -15.17
CA ALA A 626 30.07 -9.52 -15.00
C ALA A 626 29.37 -8.64 -16.06
N LYS A 627 28.76 -7.54 -15.61
CA LYS A 627 27.96 -6.64 -16.45
C LYS A 627 28.49 -5.20 -16.38
N GLY A 628 28.54 -4.56 -17.55
CA GLY A 628 28.81 -3.13 -17.67
C GLY A 628 27.51 -2.32 -17.55
N PHE A 629 27.57 -1.21 -16.83
CA PHE A 629 26.48 -0.24 -16.66
C PHE A 629 26.92 1.11 -17.21
N SER A 630 26.02 1.77 -17.92
CA SER A 630 26.23 3.12 -18.44
C SER A 630 24.95 3.91 -18.30
N VAL A 631 24.98 4.99 -17.53
CA VAL A 631 23.83 5.88 -17.35
C VAL A 631 24.28 7.33 -17.47
N SER A 632 23.52 8.14 -18.22
CA SER A 632 23.84 9.56 -18.35
C SER A 632 23.42 10.32 -17.09
N PRO A 633 24.20 11.33 -16.63
CA PRO A 633 23.82 12.17 -15.51
C PRO A 633 22.45 12.83 -15.69
N GLN A 634 22.10 13.21 -16.92
CA GLN A 634 20.80 13.78 -17.27
C GLN A 634 19.66 12.79 -16.99
N ARG A 635 19.84 11.49 -17.27
CA ARG A 635 18.83 10.47 -17.00
C ARG A 635 18.59 10.28 -15.50
N LEU A 636 19.62 10.48 -14.69
CA LEU A 636 19.56 10.47 -13.21
C LEU A 636 19.02 11.77 -12.62
N GLY A 637 18.94 12.86 -13.41
CA GLY A 637 18.68 14.20 -12.87
C GLY A 637 19.84 14.74 -12.02
N LEU A 638 21.06 14.26 -12.26
CA LEU A 638 22.28 14.65 -11.56
C LEU A 638 23.08 15.65 -12.39
N ASP A 639 23.39 16.80 -11.80
CA ASP A 639 24.29 17.81 -12.37
C ASP A 639 25.73 17.56 -11.88
N LEU A 640 26.59 17.01 -12.75
CA LEU A 640 27.97 16.68 -12.40
C LEU A 640 28.82 17.91 -12.01
N SER A 641 28.47 19.12 -12.48
CA SER A 641 29.21 20.34 -12.13
C SER A 641 29.08 20.70 -10.65
N LYS A 642 28.03 20.17 -9.99
CA LYS A 642 27.77 20.34 -8.56
C LYS A 642 28.41 19.25 -7.72
N VAL A 643 28.94 18.17 -8.29
CA VAL A 643 29.53 17.08 -7.50
C VAL A 643 30.89 17.52 -6.95
N ILE A 644 31.04 17.43 -5.62
CA ILE A 644 32.27 17.72 -4.88
C ILE A 644 33.12 16.45 -4.76
N SER A 645 32.48 15.34 -4.38
CA SER A 645 33.15 14.06 -4.18
C SER A 645 32.20 12.89 -4.40
N VAL A 646 32.77 11.73 -4.67
CA VAL A 646 32.05 10.46 -4.84
C VAL A 646 32.74 9.38 -4.01
N LYS A 647 31.95 8.58 -3.29
CA LYS A 647 32.42 7.42 -2.52
C LYS A 647 31.53 6.21 -2.79
N GLU A 648 32.12 5.03 -2.93
CA GLU A 648 31.40 3.76 -2.87
C GLU A 648 31.30 3.30 -1.41
N LEU A 649 30.11 2.98 -0.90
CA LEU A 649 29.87 2.78 0.53
C LEU A 649 30.01 1.33 1.00
N LEU A 650 29.79 0.32 0.17
CA LEU A 650 29.80 -1.09 0.62
C LEU A 650 31.21 -1.69 0.68
N GLN A 651 32.08 -1.25 -0.20
CA GLN A 651 33.47 -1.70 -0.36
C GLN A 651 34.46 -0.60 -0.03
N GLN A 652 34.01 0.65 0.13
CA GLN A 652 34.83 1.82 0.48
C GLN A 652 35.90 2.17 -0.58
N ASN A 653 35.62 1.84 -1.83
CA ASN A 653 36.50 2.16 -2.96
C ASN A 653 36.40 3.63 -3.35
N THR A 654 37.55 4.24 -3.68
CA THR A 654 37.63 5.59 -4.28
C THR A 654 37.24 5.54 -5.76
N ILE A 655 36.47 6.52 -6.23
CA ILE A 655 36.03 6.58 -7.63
C ILE A 655 36.45 7.90 -8.28
N GLY A 656 37.03 7.82 -9.47
CA GLY A 656 37.24 8.97 -10.33
C GLY A 656 35.96 9.36 -11.07
N ILE A 657 35.56 10.64 -11.01
CA ILE A 657 34.40 11.17 -11.73
C ILE A 657 34.76 11.30 -13.22
N LYS A 658 34.08 10.56 -14.09
CA LYS A 658 34.12 10.75 -15.55
C LYS A 658 32.78 11.35 -16.02
N ASN A 659 32.77 11.98 -17.21
CA ASN A 659 31.57 12.60 -17.79
C ASN A 659 30.39 11.62 -17.99
N ASN A 660 30.68 10.32 -18.13
CA ASN A 660 29.69 9.24 -18.12
C ASN A 660 29.92 8.35 -16.90
N LEU A 661 28.84 8.03 -16.19
CA LEU A 661 28.86 7.10 -15.07
C LEU A 661 28.86 5.68 -15.61
N GLN A 662 30.07 5.18 -15.87
CA GLN A 662 30.34 3.83 -16.36
C GLN A 662 30.92 2.97 -15.26
N PHE A 663 30.32 1.80 -15.04
CA PHE A 663 30.74 0.87 -14.00
C PHE A 663 30.72 -0.54 -14.54
N LYS A 664 31.56 -1.41 -13.98
CA LYS A 664 31.50 -2.85 -14.20
C LYS A 664 31.29 -3.51 -12.85
N LEU A 665 30.26 -4.34 -12.76
CA LEU A 665 30.00 -5.16 -11.59
C LEU A 665 30.26 -6.62 -11.93
N ASN A 666 30.77 -7.37 -10.96
CA ASN A 666 30.81 -8.82 -11.05
C ASN A 666 29.39 -9.40 -11.09
N GLY A 667 29.28 -10.67 -11.43
CA GLY A 667 28.02 -11.39 -11.32
C GLY A 667 27.53 -11.46 -9.88
N ALA A 668 26.21 -11.38 -9.70
CA ALA A 668 25.53 -11.41 -8.41
C ALA A 668 26.17 -10.44 -7.41
N ASP A 669 26.21 -9.16 -7.76
CA ASP A 669 26.91 -8.13 -6.98
C ASP A 669 26.18 -6.79 -7.00
N ALA A 670 26.51 -5.92 -6.05
CA ALA A 670 25.94 -4.59 -5.93
C ALA A 670 26.90 -3.56 -5.34
N VAL A 671 26.65 -2.29 -5.66
CA VAL A 671 27.40 -1.13 -5.18
C VAL A 671 26.46 0.01 -4.81
N LEU A 672 26.89 0.84 -3.86
CA LEU A 672 26.17 2.04 -3.45
C LEU A 672 27.08 3.25 -3.52
N TYR A 673 26.76 4.18 -4.41
CA TYR A 673 27.50 5.41 -4.58
C TYR A 673 26.84 6.56 -3.85
N LYS A 674 27.64 7.36 -3.15
CA LYS A 674 27.25 8.64 -2.55
C LYS A 674 27.99 9.77 -3.24
N PHE A 675 27.25 10.67 -3.86
CA PHE A 675 27.74 11.90 -4.48
C PHE A 675 27.43 13.05 -3.51
N VAL A 676 28.46 13.77 -3.06
CA VAL A 676 28.28 14.99 -2.27
C VAL A 676 28.15 16.17 -3.22
N LEU A 677 27.09 16.96 -3.08
CA LEU A 677 26.77 18.08 -3.96
C LEU A 677 27.08 19.43 -3.30
N LYS A 678 27.47 20.40 -4.11
CA LYS A 678 27.48 21.82 -3.72
C LYS A 678 26.06 22.26 -3.41
N LYS A 679 25.92 23.05 -2.35
CA LYS A 679 24.63 23.66 -1.96
C LYS A 679 24.07 24.55 -3.06
#